data_AF-A0A2S9AZE6-F1
#
_entry.id   AF-A0A2S9AZE6-F1
#
_cell.length_a   1.000
_cell.length_b   1.000
_cell.length_c   1.000
_cell.angle_alpha   90.00
_cell.angle_beta   90.00
_cell.angle_gamma   90.00
#
_symmetry.space_group_name_H-M   'P 1'
#
loop_
_entity.id
_entity.type
_entity.pdbx_description
1 polymer ?
#
loop_
_entity_poly.entity_id
_entity_poly.type
_entity_poly.pdbx_seq_one_letter_code
_entity_poly.pdbx_strand_id
1 'polypeptide(L)'
;MYAFHDAPWVIRCGRGKCGQTWHVKEIYEDLFNDWSSRAPATEQHPNATARAYLEFARGFRFDVIQGWFTQDSYFSNELNEGSATVRFALDKGGYWERLIDRPHRFGKMKARFKPGDSPRGVWWCPPCVELLDVKELWIVEGIFDAIALVHNGIAAVSAMSSGAYPEESLKELARQRGGKLPKLIWALDNEPGAHRYTKRWVRQARALGYVCEAAQIPQPDSRKVDWNDLHQRWQFVDGDEPRATQVEKDLNTARYHGDLLLAESASEKGVLMYDHFERHEFFFGFESRLYWFKMDFEKFNKAMQALETSERQEDQLLNDKQRRDKALRQCGGVVEIANCYPQALYFQRNEVTDESWYYFRVDFPHDGGSVKNTFTGGQVAAASEFKKRLLSMAAGAVFTGSGQQLDKIMKDQLYGLKTVETIDYVGYSKEHGAYVFGDLAMRNGVVSQVNKEDFFEFGKLRLKTLQKSIAMHIQRDAKHYRSDWLPMLWMCFGAKGIVALAFWFGSLFAEQIRAQYKSFPFLEVTGEAGAGKTTLLMFLWKLLGREYEGFDPSKSTRAGRQRAMGQVSNMPVVLIEGDRNEPDKAHAKGFDWDELKDFFGGGTLGTKGMKTSGNETYEPPFRGTIAISQNADVSASEAILTRIIKTHFARPDVTTESRAAADNLNLIPVEQLSHFLLMAVRAEAQIMAKFAERVLVHEQHLRKLKEIRVERIIKNHSQIMALVDCLCLICPLSENQRITTHQALTVMALERQSAISADHPLVAEFWEVYEYLESLGDGPQVNHSTDPKLIAINLNEFAELASIHRQNLADLKTLRSLLTESRSRKLLETNKSTYSAVRASQSAGNALFNKPLTVRCWVFKST
;
A
#
# COMPACT_ATOMS: atom_id res chain seq x y z
N MET A 1 -26.15 11.47 -23.21
CA MET A 1 -26.56 12.30 -22.06
C MET A 1 -26.99 13.65 -22.60
N TYR A 2 -27.94 14.34 -21.97
CA TYR A 2 -28.44 15.64 -22.43
C TYR A 2 -28.70 16.58 -21.26
N ALA A 3 -28.69 17.89 -21.49
CA ALA A 3 -29.11 18.91 -20.53
C ALA A 3 -30.18 19.78 -21.18
N PHE A 4 -31.10 20.35 -20.39
CA PHE A 4 -32.05 21.32 -20.91
C PHE A 4 -31.39 22.69 -21.04
N HIS A 5 -31.78 23.47 -22.05
CA HIS A 5 -31.18 24.77 -22.33
C HIS A 5 -31.47 25.81 -21.23
N ASP A 6 -32.67 25.78 -20.68
CA ASP A 6 -33.16 26.61 -19.57
C ASP A 6 -32.72 26.11 -18.20
N ALA A 7 -32.25 24.86 -18.10
CA ALA A 7 -31.65 24.27 -16.90
C ALA A 7 -30.36 23.50 -17.24
N PRO A 8 -29.28 24.19 -17.71
CA PRO A 8 -28.07 23.55 -18.23
C PRO A 8 -27.17 22.97 -17.12
N TRP A 9 -27.65 22.98 -15.88
CA TRP A 9 -26.92 22.57 -14.68
C TRP A 9 -27.05 21.09 -14.35
N VAL A 10 -27.83 20.34 -15.15
CA VAL A 10 -28.11 18.92 -14.96
C VAL A 10 -27.84 18.15 -16.24
N ILE A 11 -27.07 17.07 -16.12
CA ILE A 11 -26.87 16.09 -17.19
C ILE A 11 -27.78 14.91 -16.92
N ARG A 12 -28.73 14.66 -17.83
CA ARG A 12 -29.68 13.55 -17.79
C ARG A 12 -29.22 12.40 -18.70
N CYS A 13 -29.35 11.17 -18.23
CA CYS A 13 -29.12 9.99 -19.07
C CYS A 13 -30.28 9.80 -20.06
N GLY A 14 -30.01 9.96 -21.36
CA GLY A 14 -31.00 9.76 -22.43
C GLY A 14 -31.31 8.30 -22.77
N ARG A 15 -30.75 7.32 -22.03
CA ARG A 15 -31.03 5.88 -22.28
C ARG A 15 -32.25 5.44 -21.48
N GLY A 16 -33.42 5.43 -22.12
CA GLY A 16 -34.65 4.75 -21.66
C GLY A 16 -34.84 4.68 -20.14
N LYS A 17 -34.84 3.48 -19.56
CA LYS A 17 -35.07 3.19 -18.13
C LYS A 17 -33.96 3.64 -17.16
N CYS A 18 -32.86 4.24 -17.64
CA CYS A 18 -31.73 4.58 -16.77
C CYS A 18 -32.07 5.67 -15.76
N GLY A 19 -32.80 6.72 -16.17
CA GLY A 19 -33.31 7.77 -15.28
C GLY A 19 -32.28 8.58 -14.48
N GLN A 20 -30.99 8.25 -14.57
CA GLN A 20 -29.94 8.89 -13.79
C GLN A 20 -29.72 10.34 -14.23
N THR A 21 -29.60 11.21 -13.23
CA THR A 21 -29.33 12.62 -13.38
C THR A 21 -28.10 12.97 -12.53
N TRP A 22 -27.23 13.81 -13.09
CA TRP A 22 -26.02 14.31 -12.42
C TRP A 22 -26.03 15.82 -12.43
N HIS A 23 -25.63 16.44 -11.32
CA HIS A 23 -25.39 17.87 -11.32
C HIS A 23 -24.07 18.14 -12.05
N VAL A 24 -24.04 19.12 -12.96
CA VAL A 24 -22.87 19.46 -13.79
C VAL A 24 -21.60 19.69 -12.96
N LYS A 25 -21.71 20.25 -11.75
CA LYS A 25 -20.58 20.47 -10.84
C LYS A 25 -19.91 19.18 -10.34
N GLU A 26 -20.63 18.06 -10.34
CA GLU A 26 -20.11 16.75 -9.93
C GLU A 26 -19.32 16.08 -11.05
N ILE A 27 -19.59 16.47 -12.31
CA ILE A 27 -18.89 15.97 -13.49
C ILE A 27 -17.69 16.86 -13.83
N TYR A 28 -17.82 18.17 -13.60
CA TYR A 28 -16.80 19.17 -13.91
C TYR A 28 -16.42 19.96 -12.67
N GLU A 29 -15.87 19.29 -11.65
CA GLU A 29 -15.51 19.93 -10.38
C GLU A 29 -14.54 21.10 -10.57
N ASP A 30 -13.63 21.00 -11.54
CA ASP A 30 -12.67 22.03 -11.92
C ASP A 30 -13.32 23.36 -12.34
N LEU A 31 -14.50 23.32 -12.98
CA LEU A 31 -15.24 24.51 -13.40
C LEU A 31 -16.02 25.20 -12.27
N PHE A 32 -16.21 24.55 -11.12
CA PHE A 32 -17.03 25.05 -10.00
C PHE A 32 -16.25 25.19 -8.68
N ASN A 33 -14.93 25.09 -8.75
CA ASN A 33 -14.03 25.23 -7.61
C ASN A 33 -13.47 26.64 -7.45
N ASP A 34 -13.70 27.58 -8.37
CA ASP A 34 -13.22 28.97 -8.27
C ASP A 34 -14.35 29.95 -8.61
N TRP A 35 -15.01 30.46 -7.57
CA TRP A 35 -16.18 31.33 -7.70
C TRP A 35 -15.76 32.78 -7.96
N SER A 36 -14.66 33.22 -7.37
CA SER A 36 -14.13 34.57 -7.56
C SER A 36 -13.81 34.87 -9.03
N SER A 37 -13.31 33.88 -9.76
CA SER A 37 -13.04 34.03 -11.20
C SER A 37 -14.32 34.10 -12.05
N ARG A 38 -15.41 33.48 -11.57
CA ARG A 38 -16.64 33.30 -12.35
C ARG A 38 -17.67 34.40 -12.11
N ALA A 39 -17.80 34.85 -10.88
CA ALA A 39 -18.69 35.92 -10.47
C ALA A 39 -17.91 36.90 -9.57
N PRO A 40 -16.99 37.70 -10.14
CA PRO A 40 -16.17 38.62 -9.36
C PRO A 40 -17.05 39.65 -8.65
N ALA A 41 -16.73 39.95 -7.39
CA ALA A 41 -17.33 41.06 -6.68
C ALA A 41 -16.93 42.38 -7.33
N THR A 42 -17.90 43.28 -7.43
CA THR A 42 -17.72 44.65 -7.94
C THR A 42 -18.20 45.65 -6.91
N GLU A 43 -17.86 46.93 -7.04
CA GLU A 43 -18.36 47.97 -6.14
C GLU A 43 -19.90 48.04 -6.13
N GLN A 44 -20.54 47.79 -7.27
CA GLN A 44 -22.00 47.78 -7.40
C GLN A 44 -22.64 46.49 -6.85
N HIS A 45 -21.91 45.38 -6.89
CA HIS A 45 -22.35 44.07 -6.40
C HIS A 45 -21.26 43.44 -5.52
N PRO A 46 -21.07 43.95 -4.28
CA PRO A 46 -19.98 43.52 -3.41
C PRO A 46 -20.11 42.06 -2.96
N ASN A 47 -21.32 41.50 -3.01
CA ASN A 47 -21.63 40.12 -2.63
C ASN A 47 -21.78 39.17 -3.83
N ALA A 48 -21.36 39.56 -5.05
CA ALA A 48 -21.64 38.79 -6.27
C ALA A 48 -21.10 37.35 -6.21
N THR A 49 -19.91 37.15 -5.66
CA THR A 49 -19.27 35.83 -5.57
C THR A 49 -19.98 34.92 -4.57
N ALA A 50 -20.26 35.44 -3.37
CA ALA A 50 -20.98 34.72 -2.33
C ALA A 50 -22.42 34.41 -2.76
N ARG A 51 -23.08 35.35 -3.42
CA ARG A 51 -24.40 35.14 -4.02
C ARG A 51 -24.36 34.02 -5.04
N ALA A 52 -23.44 34.06 -6.01
CA ALA A 52 -23.31 33.02 -7.01
C ALA A 52 -23.05 31.64 -6.38
N TYR A 53 -22.21 31.57 -5.35
CA TYR A 53 -21.99 30.35 -4.59
C TYR A 53 -23.28 29.82 -3.93
N LEU A 54 -24.04 30.68 -3.27
CA LEU A 54 -25.29 30.28 -2.58
C LEU A 54 -26.41 29.89 -3.57
N GLU A 55 -26.57 30.63 -4.67
CA GLU A 55 -27.56 30.31 -5.69
C GLU A 55 -27.19 29.03 -6.45
N PHE A 56 -25.98 28.96 -7.03
CA PHE A 56 -25.62 27.91 -7.97
C PHE A 56 -24.97 26.69 -7.32
N ALA A 57 -24.19 26.86 -6.25
CA ALA A 57 -23.55 25.73 -5.56
C ALA A 57 -24.47 25.09 -4.52
N ARG A 58 -25.38 25.87 -3.92
CA ARG A 58 -26.26 25.43 -2.82
C ARG A 58 -27.74 25.38 -3.16
N GLY A 59 -28.17 25.96 -4.29
CA GLY A 59 -29.55 25.96 -4.75
C GLY A 59 -30.43 26.99 -4.04
N PHE A 60 -29.89 27.95 -3.31
CA PHE A 60 -30.73 28.87 -2.53
C PHE A 60 -31.38 29.95 -3.39
N ARG A 61 -32.64 30.25 -3.10
CA ARG A 61 -33.41 31.34 -3.69
C ARG A 61 -32.98 32.66 -3.06
N PHE A 62 -32.45 33.57 -3.86
CA PHE A 62 -31.89 34.82 -3.35
C PHE A 62 -32.92 35.72 -2.68
N ASP A 63 -34.17 35.73 -3.15
CA ASP A 63 -35.28 36.47 -2.53
C ASP A 63 -35.56 36.05 -1.09
N VAL A 64 -35.22 34.81 -0.71
CA VAL A 64 -35.38 34.31 0.66
C VAL A 64 -34.21 34.75 1.54
N ILE A 65 -32.97 34.69 1.03
CA ILE A 65 -31.74 34.86 1.83
C ILE A 65 -31.14 36.27 1.75
N GLN A 66 -31.84 37.20 1.08
CA GLN A 66 -31.37 38.56 0.89
C GLN A 66 -31.10 39.24 2.23
N GLY A 67 -29.87 39.74 2.41
CA GLY A 67 -29.45 40.42 3.63
C GLY A 67 -28.95 39.51 4.77
N TRP A 68 -28.93 38.18 4.60
CA TRP A 68 -28.50 37.26 5.66
C TRP A 68 -26.99 37.02 5.70
N PHE A 69 -26.28 37.34 4.62
CA PHE A 69 -24.87 37.03 4.45
C PHE A 69 -24.06 38.23 3.93
N THR A 70 -22.75 38.18 4.17
CA THR A 70 -21.77 39.08 3.56
C THR A 70 -20.67 38.29 2.85
N GLN A 71 -19.93 38.96 1.96
CA GLN A 71 -18.74 38.42 1.31
C GLN A 71 -17.46 39.04 1.89
N ASP A 72 -16.43 38.23 2.10
CA ASP A 72 -15.09 38.69 2.50
C ASP A 72 -14.01 37.72 1.97
N SER A 73 -12.75 37.88 2.37
CA SER A 73 -11.61 37.05 2.00
C SER A 73 -10.91 36.45 3.22
N TYR A 74 -10.28 35.29 3.01
CA TYR A 74 -9.44 34.61 3.98
C TYR A 74 -8.08 34.29 3.37
N PHE A 75 -7.01 34.46 4.15
CA PHE A 75 -5.65 34.10 3.77
C PHE A 75 -4.96 33.25 4.84
N SER A 76 -4.35 32.14 4.43
CA SER A 76 -3.56 31.26 5.30
C SER A 76 -2.07 31.51 5.08
N ASN A 77 -1.38 32.01 6.10
CA ASN A 77 0.07 32.23 6.04
C ASN A 77 0.86 30.90 5.97
N GLU A 78 0.37 29.84 6.62
CA GLU A 78 1.04 28.53 6.64
C GLU A 78 1.02 27.87 5.25
N LEU A 79 -0.10 27.99 4.54
CA LEU A 79 -0.29 27.40 3.22
C LEU A 79 0.13 28.35 2.09
N ASN A 80 0.30 29.64 2.41
CA ASN A 80 0.48 30.73 1.46
C ASN A 80 -0.64 30.78 0.40
N GLU A 81 -1.89 30.65 0.85
CA GLU A 81 -3.07 30.49 -0.01
C GLU A 81 -4.27 31.33 0.46
N GLY A 82 -5.03 31.89 -0.48
CA GLY A 82 -6.22 32.72 -0.25
C GLY A 82 -7.52 32.13 -0.83
N SER A 83 -8.66 32.60 -0.31
CA SER A 83 -10.00 32.19 -0.77
C SER A 83 -11.04 33.28 -0.46
N ALA A 84 -12.00 33.51 -1.35
CA ALA A 84 -13.21 34.25 -0.97
C ALA A 84 -14.03 33.44 0.05
N THR A 85 -14.86 34.16 0.80
CA THR A 85 -15.69 33.60 1.86
C THR A 85 -17.11 34.15 1.81
N VAL A 86 -18.06 33.33 2.27
CA VAL A 86 -19.40 33.78 2.63
C VAL A 86 -19.54 33.74 4.15
N ARG A 87 -20.06 34.82 4.75
CA ARG A 87 -20.19 34.98 6.20
C ARG A 87 -21.64 35.12 6.62
N PHE A 88 -21.98 34.53 7.76
CA PHE A 88 -23.24 34.71 8.46
C PHE A 88 -22.96 35.25 9.86
N ALA A 89 -23.67 36.31 10.25
CA ALA A 89 -23.56 36.91 11.58
C ALA A 89 -24.15 35.96 12.64
N LEU A 90 -23.59 36.00 13.85
CA LEU A 90 -24.03 35.18 14.99
C LEU A 90 -24.59 36.05 16.11
N ASP A 91 -25.54 35.51 16.88
CA ASP A 91 -26.27 36.24 17.93
C ASP A 91 -25.37 36.76 19.07
N LYS A 92 -24.31 36.03 19.41
CA LYS A 92 -23.29 36.45 20.40
C LYS A 92 -22.26 37.44 19.85
N GLY A 93 -22.46 37.94 18.63
CA GLY A 93 -21.45 38.70 17.87
C GLY A 93 -20.48 37.77 17.13
N GLY A 94 -19.70 38.36 16.22
CA GLY A 94 -18.81 37.61 15.33
C GLY A 94 -19.52 37.02 14.13
N TYR A 95 -18.93 35.98 13.53
CA TYR A 95 -19.46 35.35 12.32
C TYR A 95 -19.01 33.89 12.18
N TRP A 96 -19.80 33.12 11.44
CA TRP A 96 -19.38 31.88 10.82
C TRP A 96 -19.06 32.14 9.34
N GLU A 97 -17.94 31.65 8.84
CA GLU A 97 -17.52 31.83 7.44
C GLU A 97 -17.19 30.51 6.74
N ARG A 98 -17.56 30.43 5.47
CA ARG A 98 -17.27 29.31 4.57
C ARG A 98 -16.29 29.74 3.49
N LEU A 99 -15.22 28.98 3.29
CA LEU A 99 -14.28 29.15 2.18
C LEU A 99 -14.92 28.62 0.89
N ILE A 100 -14.96 29.44 -0.16
CA ILE A 100 -15.67 29.11 -1.40
C ILE A 100 -14.74 28.87 -2.59
N ASP A 101 -13.53 29.42 -2.60
CA ASP A 101 -12.54 29.15 -3.66
C ASP A 101 -11.55 28.07 -3.27
N ARG A 102 -11.52 27.00 -4.07
CA ARG A 102 -10.62 25.85 -4.00
C ARG A 102 -10.41 25.37 -2.55
N PRO A 103 -11.51 25.08 -1.80
CA PRO A 103 -11.45 24.86 -0.36
C PRO A 103 -10.66 23.61 0.04
N HIS A 104 -10.46 22.66 -0.88
CA HIS A 104 -9.65 21.45 -0.64
C HIS A 104 -8.18 21.76 -0.31
N ARG A 105 -7.65 22.92 -0.72
CA ARG A 105 -6.29 23.36 -0.41
C ARG A 105 -6.08 23.65 1.08
N PHE A 106 -7.15 23.95 1.81
CA PHE A 106 -7.12 24.24 3.25
C PHE A 106 -7.34 22.99 4.13
N GLY A 107 -7.19 21.79 3.56
CA GLY A 107 -7.31 20.53 4.28
C GLY A 107 -8.69 20.32 4.89
N LYS A 108 -8.75 20.15 6.22
CA LYS A 108 -10.01 19.95 6.95
C LYS A 108 -10.77 21.25 7.23
N MET A 109 -10.12 22.40 7.16
CA MET A 109 -10.73 23.69 7.46
C MET A 109 -11.47 24.21 6.23
N LYS A 110 -12.72 23.78 6.04
CA LYS A 110 -13.61 24.26 4.97
C LYS A 110 -14.52 25.40 5.43
N ALA A 111 -14.75 25.50 6.73
CA ALA A 111 -15.51 26.56 7.38
C ALA A 111 -14.89 26.84 8.75
N ARG A 112 -15.13 28.03 9.28
CA ARG A 112 -14.60 28.45 10.59
C ARG A 112 -15.48 29.51 11.23
N PHE A 113 -15.33 29.66 12.53
CA PHE A 113 -15.80 30.83 13.26
C PHE A 113 -14.72 31.92 13.22
N LYS A 114 -15.12 33.17 13.45
CA LYS A 114 -14.17 34.24 13.76
C LYS A 114 -13.20 33.76 14.86
N PRO A 115 -11.88 33.92 14.69
CA PRO A 115 -10.91 33.35 15.63
C PRO A 115 -11.13 33.92 17.04
N GLY A 116 -11.26 33.01 18.01
CA GLY A 116 -11.58 33.33 19.41
C GLY A 116 -13.06 33.13 19.77
N ASP A 117 -13.97 33.09 18.79
CA ASP A 117 -15.40 32.93 19.03
C ASP A 117 -15.82 31.45 19.06
N SER A 118 -16.93 31.17 19.74
CA SER A 118 -17.47 29.82 19.89
C SER A 118 -19.00 29.83 19.86
N PRO A 119 -19.63 28.91 19.11
CA PRO A 119 -21.10 28.79 19.06
C PRO A 119 -21.71 28.13 20.31
N ARG A 120 -20.90 27.81 21.33
CA ARG A 120 -21.38 27.03 22.48
C ARG A 120 -22.55 27.71 23.20
N GLY A 121 -23.56 26.89 23.49
CA GLY A 121 -24.77 27.29 24.20
C GLY A 121 -25.84 27.93 23.32
N VAL A 122 -25.55 28.29 22.06
CA VAL A 122 -26.49 28.99 21.19
C VAL A 122 -26.69 28.29 19.85
N TRP A 123 -27.78 28.62 19.17
CA TRP A 123 -28.00 28.29 17.76
C TRP A 123 -27.86 29.52 16.87
N TRP A 124 -27.76 29.29 15.57
CA TRP A 124 -28.01 30.32 14.56
C TRP A 124 -29.45 30.17 14.06
N CYS A 125 -30.22 31.25 14.11
CA CYS A 125 -31.61 31.29 13.66
C CYS A 125 -31.71 32.07 12.35
N PRO A 126 -32.23 31.48 11.25
CA PRO A 126 -32.55 32.22 10.04
C PRO A 126 -33.49 33.39 10.37
N PRO A 127 -33.26 34.61 9.85
CA PRO A 127 -34.06 35.80 10.19
C PRO A 127 -35.57 35.70 9.92
N CYS A 128 -36.02 34.78 9.07
CA CYS A 128 -37.44 34.59 8.77
C CYS A 128 -38.15 33.57 9.68
N VAL A 129 -37.45 32.96 10.64
CA VAL A 129 -38.04 31.93 11.53
C VAL A 129 -38.61 32.59 12.78
N GLU A 130 -39.94 32.61 12.87
CA GLU A 130 -40.67 33.16 14.02
C GLU A 130 -40.74 32.13 15.17
N LEU A 131 -39.77 32.20 16.09
CA LEU A 131 -39.61 31.25 17.18
C LEU A 131 -40.76 31.23 18.19
N LEU A 132 -41.54 32.30 18.31
CA LEU A 132 -42.64 32.39 19.28
C LEU A 132 -43.92 31.68 18.82
N ASP A 133 -44.13 31.56 17.51
CA ASP A 133 -45.36 30.99 16.93
C ASP A 133 -45.16 29.57 16.37
N VAL A 134 -43.91 29.13 16.22
CA VAL A 134 -43.61 27.81 15.67
C VAL A 134 -44.22 26.69 16.53
N LYS A 135 -44.84 25.69 15.89
CA LYS A 135 -45.35 24.48 16.57
C LYS A 135 -44.30 23.38 16.64
N GLU A 136 -43.47 23.29 15.62
CA GLU A 136 -42.40 22.31 15.49
C GLU A 136 -41.12 22.99 14.97
N LEU A 137 -40.03 22.84 15.71
CA LEU A 137 -38.74 23.46 15.42
C LEU A 137 -37.68 22.39 15.13
N TRP A 138 -37.06 22.47 13.96
CA TRP A 138 -35.99 21.55 13.56
C TRP A 138 -34.63 22.10 13.97
N ILE A 139 -33.79 21.26 14.57
CA ILE A 139 -32.43 21.61 14.97
C ILE A 139 -31.46 20.79 14.13
N VAL A 140 -30.73 21.46 13.23
CA VAL A 140 -29.77 20.85 12.29
C VAL A 140 -28.34 21.21 12.62
N GLU A 141 -27.39 20.51 11.99
CA GLU A 141 -25.96 20.71 12.24
C GLU A 141 -25.42 21.99 11.58
N GLY A 142 -25.64 22.21 10.28
CA GLY A 142 -25.07 23.34 9.55
C GLY A 142 -26.01 24.51 9.30
N ILE A 143 -25.45 25.71 9.09
CA ILE A 143 -26.21 26.91 8.67
C ILE A 143 -26.89 26.67 7.31
N PHE A 144 -26.18 26.03 6.37
CA PHE A 144 -26.75 25.70 5.06
C PHE A 144 -27.89 24.69 5.13
N ASP A 145 -27.89 23.77 6.10
CA ASP A 145 -29.00 22.85 6.32
C ASP A 145 -30.24 23.57 6.83
N ALA A 146 -30.07 24.55 7.73
CA ALA A 146 -31.19 25.32 8.27
C ALA A 146 -31.83 26.17 7.16
N ILE A 147 -30.99 26.82 6.33
CA ILE A 147 -31.45 27.57 5.16
C ILE A 147 -32.19 26.63 4.18
N ALA A 148 -31.65 25.44 3.91
CA ALA A 148 -32.24 24.45 3.01
C ALA A 148 -33.64 23.99 3.47
N LEU A 149 -33.84 23.76 4.77
CA LEU A 149 -35.14 23.39 5.33
C LEU A 149 -36.15 24.54 5.26
N VAL A 150 -35.73 25.78 5.56
CA VAL A 150 -36.58 26.97 5.47
C VAL A 150 -37.09 27.22 4.06
N HIS A 151 -36.28 26.94 3.03
CA HIS A 151 -36.73 27.03 1.63
C HIS A 151 -37.89 26.10 1.31
N ASN A 152 -38.07 25.04 2.10
CA ASN A 152 -39.13 24.04 1.96
C ASN A 152 -40.22 24.20 3.03
N GLY A 153 -40.34 25.38 3.65
CA GLY A 153 -41.40 25.69 4.62
C GLY A 153 -41.21 25.05 6.00
N ILE A 154 -40.01 24.56 6.31
CA ILE A 154 -39.71 23.91 7.60
C ILE A 154 -38.94 24.90 8.47
N ALA A 155 -39.50 25.26 9.63
CA ALA A 155 -38.83 26.13 10.59
C ALA A 155 -37.63 25.41 11.22
N ALA A 156 -36.43 25.89 10.92
CA ALA A 156 -35.18 25.25 11.33
C ALA A 156 -34.14 26.24 11.87
N VAL A 157 -33.35 25.79 12.84
CA VAL A 157 -32.20 26.50 13.41
C VAL A 157 -30.95 25.61 13.35
N SER A 158 -29.77 26.22 13.28
CA SER A 158 -28.51 25.50 13.24
C SER A 158 -27.82 25.49 14.61
N ALA A 159 -27.51 24.31 15.13
CA ALA A 159 -26.61 24.15 16.28
C ALA A 159 -25.14 24.41 15.91
N MET A 160 -24.84 24.62 14.62
CA MET A 160 -23.53 24.89 14.02
C MET A 160 -22.48 23.76 14.17
N SER A 161 -22.78 22.70 14.93
CA SER A 161 -22.04 21.44 15.03
C SER A 161 -22.92 20.38 15.70
N SER A 162 -22.76 19.11 15.30
CA SER A 162 -23.41 17.96 15.99
C SER A 162 -23.08 17.88 17.48
N GLY A 163 -21.88 18.33 17.88
CA GLY A 163 -21.41 18.32 19.27
C GLY A 163 -21.81 19.53 20.10
N ALA A 164 -22.52 20.51 19.52
CA ALA A 164 -22.94 21.72 20.22
C ALA A 164 -24.39 21.63 20.70
N TYR A 165 -24.61 21.80 22.00
CA TYR A 165 -25.96 21.88 22.58
C TYR A 165 -26.37 23.35 22.75
N PRO A 166 -27.46 23.81 22.11
CA PRO A 166 -27.93 25.20 22.20
C PRO A 166 -28.73 25.44 23.49
N GLU A 167 -28.13 25.16 24.65
CA GLU A 167 -28.79 25.22 25.96
C GLU A 167 -29.36 26.59 26.30
N GLU A 168 -28.60 27.66 26.06
CA GLU A 168 -29.01 29.04 26.36
C GLU A 168 -30.17 29.44 25.46
N SER A 169 -30.10 29.15 24.16
CA SER A 169 -31.19 29.44 23.22
C SER A 169 -32.47 28.67 23.56
N LEU A 170 -32.36 27.41 23.98
CA LEU A 170 -33.51 26.62 24.43
C LEU A 170 -34.14 27.20 25.71
N LYS A 171 -33.33 27.54 26.71
CA LYS A 171 -33.84 28.17 27.95
C LYS A 171 -34.51 29.51 27.67
N GLU A 172 -33.92 30.32 26.79
CA GLU A 172 -34.49 31.61 26.41
C GLU A 172 -35.80 31.45 25.65
N LEU A 173 -35.89 30.50 24.71
CA LEU A 173 -37.14 30.19 24.02
C LEU A 173 -38.23 29.73 24.98
N ALA A 174 -37.90 28.84 25.92
CA ALA A 174 -38.84 28.39 26.95
C ALA A 174 -39.34 29.54 27.82
N ARG A 175 -38.44 30.46 28.20
CA ARG A 175 -38.75 31.67 28.98
C ARG A 175 -39.72 32.57 28.22
N GLN A 176 -39.44 32.87 26.95
CA GLN A 176 -40.27 33.76 26.13
C GLN A 176 -41.66 33.18 25.85
N ARG A 177 -41.79 31.86 25.75
CA ARG A 177 -43.06 31.17 25.42
C ARG A 177 -43.91 30.79 26.63
N GLY A 178 -43.45 31.06 27.86
CA GLY A 178 -44.22 30.82 29.08
C GLY A 178 -44.73 29.38 29.23
N GLY A 179 -43.94 28.38 28.81
CA GLY A 179 -44.28 26.96 28.91
C GLY A 179 -45.05 26.35 27.72
N LYS A 180 -45.50 27.15 26.74
CA LYS A 180 -46.07 26.63 25.47
C LYS A 180 -44.95 26.23 24.50
N LEU A 181 -44.21 25.18 24.85
CA LEU A 181 -43.01 24.76 24.12
C LEU A 181 -43.36 24.13 22.76
N PRO A 182 -42.60 24.42 21.69
CA PRO A 182 -42.72 23.68 20.44
C PRO A 182 -42.20 22.25 20.58
N LYS A 183 -42.61 21.37 19.66
CA LYS A 183 -41.93 20.08 19.48
C LYS A 183 -40.56 20.32 18.85
N LEU A 184 -39.52 19.67 19.36
CA LEU A 184 -38.17 19.73 18.80
C LEU A 184 -37.88 18.50 17.95
N ILE A 185 -37.40 18.71 16.72
CA ILE A 185 -36.90 17.64 15.83
C ILE A 185 -35.38 17.75 15.72
N TRP A 186 -34.67 16.80 16.32
CA TRP A 186 -33.21 16.74 16.22
C TRP A 186 -32.80 16.11 14.89
N ALA A 187 -32.38 16.97 13.96
CA ALA A 187 -32.08 16.65 12.57
C ALA A 187 -30.59 16.76 12.25
N LEU A 188 -29.75 16.24 13.16
CA LEU A 188 -28.28 16.24 13.03
C LEU A 188 -27.80 15.20 12.01
N ASP A 189 -26.53 15.31 11.59
CA ASP A 189 -25.94 14.39 10.62
C ASP A 189 -26.00 12.94 11.09
N ASN A 190 -26.34 12.04 10.16
CA ASN A 190 -26.47 10.60 10.42
C ASN A 190 -25.13 9.87 10.34
N GLU A 191 -24.16 10.31 11.14
CA GLU A 191 -22.86 9.66 11.28
C GLU A 191 -22.75 8.94 12.64
N PRO A 192 -22.00 7.82 12.74
CA PRO A 192 -21.86 7.06 14.00
C PRO A 192 -21.41 7.91 15.20
N GLY A 193 -20.57 8.92 14.97
CA GLY A 193 -20.12 9.84 16.01
C GLY A 193 -21.19 10.82 16.50
N ALA A 194 -22.14 11.19 15.62
CA ALA A 194 -23.21 12.14 15.90
C ALA A 194 -24.40 11.49 16.64
N HIS A 195 -24.63 10.19 16.44
CA HIS A 195 -25.70 9.43 17.11
C HIS A 195 -25.71 9.57 18.63
N ARG A 196 -24.53 9.56 19.25
CA ARG A 196 -24.38 9.74 20.70
C ARG A 196 -24.84 11.12 21.15
N TYR A 197 -24.53 12.15 20.36
CA TYR A 197 -24.93 13.52 20.63
C TYR A 197 -26.44 13.70 20.47
N THR A 198 -27.05 13.20 19.40
CA THR A 198 -28.51 13.25 19.20
C THR A 198 -29.26 12.66 20.40
N LYS A 199 -28.88 11.44 20.84
CA LYS A 199 -29.49 10.81 22.04
C LYS A 199 -29.32 11.67 23.30
N ARG A 200 -28.12 12.24 23.49
CA ARG A 200 -27.81 13.11 24.65
C ARG A 200 -28.65 14.39 24.63
N TRP A 201 -28.73 15.07 23.49
CA TRP A 201 -29.46 16.33 23.35
C TRP A 201 -30.96 16.16 23.49
N VAL A 202 -31.51 15.09 22.94
CA VAL A 202 -32.91 14.69 23.18
C VAL A 202 -33.18 14.50 24.67
N ARG A 203 -32.31 13.78 25.39
CA ARG A 203 -32.47 13.59 26.84
C ARG A 203 -32.41 14.92 27.61
N GLN A 204 -31.46 15.79 27.28
CA GLN A 204 -31.31 17.09 27.94
C GLN A 204 -32.48 18.04 27.63
N ALA A 205 -32.95 18.10 26.39
CA ALA A 205 -34.09 18.92 26.01
C ALA A 205 -35.41 18.40 26.64
N ARG A 206 -35.60 17.08 26.74
CA ARG A 206 -36.71 16.49 27.50
C ARG A 206 -36.69 16.90 28.99
N ALA A 207 -35.50 17.00 29.59
CA ALA A 207 -35.35 17.49 30.97
C ALA A 207 -35.72 18.98 31.13
N LEU A 208 -35.69 19.77 30.04
CA LEU A 208 -36.20 21.15 30.00
C LEU A 208 -37.71 21.23 29.69
N GLY A 209 -38.40 20.09 29.55
CA GLY A 209 -39.84 20.02 29.30
C GLY A 209 -40.26 19.92 27.82
N TYR A 210 -39.31 19.87 26.89
CA TYR A 210 -39.63 19.78 25.47
C TYR A 210 -40.05 18.37 25.05
N VAL A 211 -41.07 18.27 24.19
CA VAL A 211 -41.33 17.05 23.42
C VAL A 211 -40.30 16.96 22.29
N CYS A 212 -39.57 15.85 22.22
CA CYS A 212 -38.44 15.69 21.29
C CYS A 212 -38.55 14.40 20.46
N GLU A 213 -38.37 14.55 19.15
CA GLU A 213 -38.19 13.49 18.15
C GLU A 213 -36.85 13.72 17.42
N ALA A 214 -36.48 12.81 16.52
CA ALA A 214 -35.29 12.95 15.67
C ALA A 214 -35.64 12.71 14.20
N ALA A 215 -34.80 13.23 13.31
CA ALA A 215 -34.84 12.92 11.89
C ALA A 215 -33.40 12.67 11.40
N GLN A 216 -33.16 11.57 10.70
CA GLN A 216 -31.84 11.13 10.27
C GLN A 216 -31.87 10.74 8.79
N ILE A 217 -31.16 11.49 7.95
CA ILE A 217 -31.08 11.19 6.51
C ILE A 217 -30.33 9.86 6.32
N PRO A 218 -30.92 8.86 5.64
CA PRO A 218 -30.20 7.63 5.30
C PRO A 218 -28.93 7.95 4.51
N GLN A 219 -27.80 7.36 4.90
CA GLN A 219 -26.52 7.56 4.23
C GLN A 219 -26.27 6.38 3.27
N PRO A 220 -26.51 6.53 1.94
CA PRO A 220 -26.17 5.48 1.00
C PRO A 220 -24.66 5.27 0.94
N ASP A 221 -24.22 4.02 0.79
CA ASP A 221 -22.80 3.69 0.72
C ASP A 221 -22.11 4.49 -0.39
N SER A 222 -21.04 5.20 -0.03
CA SER A 222 -20.11 6.04 -0.83
C SER A 222 -20.22 7.57 -0.74
N ARG A 223 -21.31 8.18 -0.22
CA ARG A 223 -21.38 9.64 -0.09
C ARG A 223 -22.24 10.11 1.09
N LYS A 224 -21.71 11.05 1.86
CA LYS A 224 -22.48 11.78 2.88
C LYS A 224 -23.55 12.63 2.21
N VAL A 225 -24.79 12.50 2.68
CA VAL A 225 -25.94 13.29 2.23
C VAL A 225 -26.44 14.12 3.43
N ASP A 226 -26.47 15.44 3.26
CA ASP A 226 -27.02 16.39 4.23
C ASP A 226 -28.36 16.99 3.77
N TRP A 227 -28.94 17.92 4.54
CA TRP A 227 -30.23 18.54 4.19
C TRP A 227 -30.10 19.48 3.00
N ASN A 228 -28.93 20.11 2.82
CA ASN A 228 -28.64 20.91 1.63
C ASN A 228 -28.57 20.05 0.35
N ASP A 229 -28.04 18.84 0.42
CA ASP A 229 -28.05 17.88 -0.69
C ASP A 229 -29.48 17.44 -1.05
N LEU A 230 -30.33 17.14 -0.05
CA LEU A 230 -31.74 16.81 -0.31
C LEU A 230 -32.51 17.99 -0.91
N HIS A 231 -32.32 19.20 -0.39
CA HIS A 231 -32.92 20.41 -0.94
C HIS A 231 -32.60 20.59 -2.43
N GLN A 232 -31.33 20.45 -2.82
CA GLN A 232 -30.94 20.50 -4.22
C GLN A 232 -31.58 19.39 -5.05
N ARG A 233 -31.69 18.17 -4.51
CA ARG A 233 -32.37 17.06 -5.21
C ARG A 233 -33.85 17.33 -5.45
N TRP A 234 -34.54 17.92 -4.48
CA TRP A 234 -35.96 18.26 -4.61
C TRP A 234 -36.21 19.31 -5.70
N GLN A 235 -35.27 20.23 -5.91
CA GLN A 235 -35.36 21.21 -7.01
C GLN A 235 -35.35 20.56 -8.40
N PHE A 236 -34.81 19.35 -8.53
CA PHE A 236 -34.79 18.60 -9.78
C PHE A 236 -36.05 17.78 -10.03
N VAL A 237 -36.99 17.74 -9.09
CA VAL A 237 -38.29 17.11 -9.31
C VAL A 237 -39.16 18.08 -10.10
N ASP A 238 -39.53 17.67 -11.32
CA ASP A 238 -40.32 18.44 -12.27
C ASP A 238 -41.80 18.45 -11.81
N GLY A 239 -42.34 19.64 -11.54
CA GLY A 239 -43.71 19.86 -11.06
C GLY A 239 -43.84 19.98 -9.54
N ASP A 240 -44.73 20.87 -9.08
CA ASP A 240 -44.86 21.21 -7.66
C ASP A 240 -45.45 20.07 -6.81
N GLU A 241 -46.47 19.37 -7.32
CA GLU A 241 -47.11 18.25 -6.62
C GLU A 241 -46.20 17.00 -6.51
N PRO A 242 -45.49 16.56 -7.59
CA PRO A 242 -44.47 15.52 -7.46
C PRO A 242 -43.33 15.91 -6.50
N ARG A 243 -42.90 17.18 -6.51
CA ARG A 243 -41.87 17.67 -5.59
C ARG A 243 -42.35 17.58 -4.15
N ALA A 244 -43.53 18.09 -3.84
CA ALA A 244 -44.11 18.04 -2.50
C ALA A 244 -44.21 16.60 -1.99
N THR A 245 -44.67 15.68 -2.84
CA THR A 245 -44.75 14.24 -2.52
C THR A 245 -43.38 13.64 -2.21
N GLN A 246 -42.34 13.98 -2.99
CA GLN A 246 -40.98 13.50 -2.76
C GLN A 246 -40.37 14.08 -1.47
N VAL A 247 -40.58 15.37 -1.21
CA VAL A 247 -40.17 16.03 0.04
C VAL A 247 -40.80 15.33 1.25
N GLU A 248 -42.11 15.11 1.22
CA GLU A 248 -42.83 14.42 2.30
C GLU A 248 -42.30 13.00 2.54
N LYS A 249 -42.07 12.25 1.46
CA LYS A 249 -41.51 10.89 1.54
C LYS A 249 -40.11 10.87 2.17
N ASP A 250 -39.24 11.79 1.79
CA ASP A 250 -37.87 11.88 2.33
C ASP A 250 -37.88 12.31 3.79
N LEU A 251 -38.75 13.24 4.18
CA LEU A 251 -38.93 13.66 5.58
C LEU A 251 -39.48 12.52 6.45
N ASN A 252 -40.48 11.78 5.96
CA ASN A 252 -41.04 10.62 6.67
C ASN A 252 -39.99 9.52 6.86
N THR A 253 -39.17 9.29 5.83
CA THR A 253 -38.05 8.35 5.90
C THR A 253 -37.01 8.83 6.93
N ALA A 254 -36.65 10.11 6.92
CA ALA A 254 -35.71 10.66 7.90
C ALA A 254 -36.25 10.54 9.33
N ARG A 255 -37.52 10.84 9.57
CA ARG A 255 -38.17 10.67 10.87
C ARG A 255 -38.14 9.23 11.35
N TYR A 256 -38.49 8.28 10.48
CA TYR A 256 -38.40 6.86 10.78
C TYR A 256 -36.99 6.45 11.26
N HIS A 257 -35.94 6.88 10.56
CA HIS A 257 -34.56 6.63 11.00
C HIS A 257 -34.19 7.34 12.30
N GLY A 258 -34.80 8.49 12.57
CA GLY A 258 -34.72 9.18 13.86
C GLY A 258 -35.37 8.38 15.00
N ASP A 259 -36.56 7.82 14.77
CA ASP A 259 -37.24 6.96 15.74
C ASP A 259 -36.43 5.69 16.04
N LEU A 260 -35.86 5.06 15.00
CA LEU A 260 -34.95 3.93 15.17
C LEU A 260 -33.68 4.28 15.98
N LEU A 261 -33.18 5.51 15.85
CA LEU A 261 -32.03 5.99 16.61
C LEU A 261 -32.42 6.24 18.08
N LEU A 262 -33.61 6.75 18.35
CA LEU A 262 -34.09 7.07 19.70
C LEU A 262 -34.69 5.89 20.46
N ALA A 263 -34.96 4.77 19.79
CA ALA A 263 -35.46 3.56 20.43
C ALA A 263 -34.63 3.18 21.67
N GLU A 264 -35.30 2.93 22.79
CA GLU A 264 -34.70 2.67 24.10
C GLU A 264 -34.38 1.18 24.29
N SER A 265 -34.95 0.32 23.45
CA SER A 265 -34.71 -1.14 23.49
C SER A 265 -34.68 -1.76 22.10
N ALA A 266 -34.05 -2.94 22.01
CA ALA A 266 -34.07 -3.74 20.79
C ALA A 266 -35.50 -4.13 20.38
N SER A 267 -36.39 -4.41 21.35
CA SER A 267 -37.80 -4.72 21.10
C SER A 267 -38.55 -3.56 20.45
N GLU A 268 -38.40 -2.35 21.01
CA GLU A 268 -39.01 -1.14 20.44
C GLU A 268 -38.51 -0.88 19.02
N LYS A 269 -37.19 -0.96 18.81
CA LYS A 269 -36.59 -0.81 17.47
C LYS A 269 -37.13 -1.86 16.49
N GLY A 270 -37.26 -3.11 16.91
CA GLY A 270 -37.82 -4.19 16.09
C GLY A 270 -39.28 -3.92 15.69
N VAL A 271 -40.12 -3.45 16.63
CA VAL A 271 -41.51 -3.08 16.33
C VAL A 271 -41.57 -1.91 15.33
N LEU A 272 -40.77 -0.87 15.53
CA LEU A 272 -40.69 0.26 14.57
C LEU A 272 -40.31 -0.21 13.15
N MET A 273 -39.35 -1.14 13.04
CA MET A 273 -38.96 -1.70 11.74
C MET A 273 -40.07 -2.57 11.12
N TYR A 274 -40.80 -3.32 11.95
CA TYR A 274 -41.95 -4.09 11.50
C TYR A 274 -43.08 -3.19 10.98
N ASP A 275 -43.45 -2.15 11.73
CA ASP A 275 -44.54 -1.24 11.34
C ASP A 275 -44.23 -0.49 10.04
N HIS A 276 -42.94 -0.26 9.75
CA HIS A 276 -42.52 0.45 8.54
C HIS A 276 -42.43 -0.44 7.29
N PHE A 277 -41.96 -1.69 7.43
CA PHE A 277 -41.70 -2.58 6.28
C PHE A 277 -42.66 -3.78 6.17
N GLU A 278 -43.48 -4.02 7.20
CA GLU A 278 -44.39 -5.16 7.35
C GLU A 278 -43.71 -6.53 7.17
N ARG A 279 -42.39 -6.61 7.42
CA ARG A 279 -41.61 -7.85 7.33
C ARG A 279 -41.75 -8.65 8.61
N HIS A 280 -42.34 -9.84 8.54
CA HIS A 280 -42.58 -10.68 9.71
C HIS A 280 -41.31 -11.32 10.32
N GLU A 281 -40.19 -11.33 9.61
CA GLU A 281 -38.92 -11.88 10.11
C GLU A 281 -37.71 -11.16 9.49
N PHE A 282 -36.77 -10.69 10.31
CA PHE A 282 -35.56 -9.99 9.87
C PHE A 282 -34.51 -9.90 10.97
N PHE A 283 -33.27 -9.57 10.62
CA PHE A 283 -32.21 -9.24 11.58
C PHE A 283 -32.00 -7.73 11.66
N PHE A 284 -31.50 -7.25 12.78
CA PHE A 284 -31.12 -5.84 12.95
C PHE A 284 -30.06 -5.67 14.03
N GLY A 285 -29.33 -4.55 13.96
CA GLY A 285 -28.35 -4.16 14.97
C GLY A 285 -28.96 -3.24 16.02
N PHE A 286 -28.63 -3.45 17.29
CA PHE A 286 -28.94 -2.53 18.39
C PHE A 286 -27.78 -2.53 19.38
N GLU A 287 -27.24 -1.36 19.72
CA GLU A 287 -26.11 -1.19 20.65
C GLU A 287 -24.92 -2.14 20.40
N SER A 288 -24.48 -2.23 19.14
CA SER A 288 -23.37 -3.11 18.71
C SER A 288 -23.61 -4.60 18.99
N ARG A 289 -24.87 -5.04 19.04
CA ARG A 289 -25.29 -6.45 19.12
C ARG A 289 -26.22 -6.79 17.96
N LEU A 290 -26.31 -8.07 17.63
CA LEU A 290 -27.14 -8.58 16.54
C LEU A 290 -28.38 -9.28 17.09
N TYR A 291 -29.55 -8.82 16.65
CA TYR A 291 -30.84 -9.34 17.06
C TYR A 291 -31.58 -9.94 15.88
N TRP A 292 -32.42 -10.93 16.18
CA TRP A 292 -33.39 -11.51 15.27
C TRP A 292 -34.79 -11.13 15.70
N PHE A 293 -35.55 -10.49 14.83
CA PHE A 293 -36.98 -10.24 15.00
C PHE A 293 -37.76 -11.34 14.29
N LYS A 294 -38.72 -11.94 14.98
CA LYS A 294 -39.74 -12.79 14.38
C LYS A 294 -41.11 -12.50 15.00
N MET A 295 -42.08 -12.19 14.16
CA MET A 295 -43.46 -12.00 14.61
C MET A 295 -44.09 -13.36 14.96
N ASP A 296 -44.59 -13.47 16.18
CA ASP A 296 -45.36 -14.62 16.64
C ASP A 296 -46.84 -14.25 16.63
N PHE A 297 -47.54 -14.60 15.54
CA PHE A 297 -48.94 -14.25 15.34
C PHE A 297 -49.88 -14.84 16.41
N GLU A 298 -49.55 -16.02 16.96
CA GLU A 298 -50.38 -16.64 18.00
C GLU A 298 -50.27 -15.86 19.32
N LYS A 299 -49.05 -15.48 19.71
CA LYS A 299 -48.86 -14.61 20.88
C LYS A 299 -49.48 -13.25 20.67
N PHE A 300 -49.30 -12.68 19.48
CA PHE A 300 -49.88 -11.38 19.12
C PHE A 300 -51.40 -11.37 19.25
N ASN A 301 -52.08 -12.38 18.70
CA ASN A 301 -53.53 -12.50 18.80
C ASN A 301 -54.00 -12.69 20.26
N LYS A 302 -53.27 -13.46 21.07
CA LYS A 302 -53.57 -13.61 22.50
C LYS A 302 -53.39 -12.31 23.29
N ALA A 303 -52.32 -11.56 23.03
CA ALA A 303 -52.09 -10.26 23.68
C ALA A 303 -53.12 -9.21 23.25
N MET A 304 -53.51 -9.21 21.97
CA MET A 304 -54.61 -8.38 21.48
C MET A 304 -55.93 -8.68 22.20
N GLN A 305 -56.31 -9.96 22.30
CA GLN A 305 -57.51 -10.37 23.04
C GLN A 305 -57.44 -9.99 24.53
N ALA A 306 -56.28 -10.13 25.16
CA ALA A 306 -56.08 -9.74 26.56
C ALA A 306 -56.21 -8.21 26.78
N LEU A 307 -55.77 -7.40 25.81
CA LEU A 307 -55.92 -5.94 25.86
C LEU A 307 -57.35 -5.49 25.55
N GLU A 308 -58.07 -6.20 24.67
CA GLU A 308 -59.50 -5.95 24.39
C GLU A 308 -60.40 -6.29 25.57
N THR A 309 -60.01 -7.28 26.39
CA THR A 309 -60.78 -7.74 27.55
C THR A 309 -60.26 -7.19 28.89
N SER A 310 -59.31 -6.24 28.87
CA SER A 310 -58.69 -5.67 30.08
C SER A 310 -59.65 -4.76 30.85
N GLU A 311 -59.77 -4.98 32.16
CA GLU A 311 -60.51 -4.10 33.08
C GLU A 311 -59.71 -2.86 33.52
N ARG A 312 -58.44 -2.73 33.09
CA ARG A 312 -57.62 -1.57 33.42
C ARG A 312 -58.06 -0.35 32.61
N GLN A 313 -58.37 0.74 33.31
CA GLN A 313 -58.84 1.99 32.70
C GLN A 313 -57.86 2.56 31.65
N GLU A 314 -56.55 2.37 31.86
CA GLU A 314 -55.51 2.76 30.90
C GLU A 314 -55.54 1.96 29.60
N ASP A 315 -55.97 0.70 29.62
CA ASP A 315 -56.04 -0.17 28.43
C ASP A 315 -57.31 0.10 27.60
N GLN A 316 -58.40 0.48 28.25
CA GLN A 316 -59.68 0.82 27.62
C GLN A 316 -59.65 2.16 26.87
N LEU A 317 -58.75 3.07 27.27
CA LEU A 317 -58.53 4.36 26.61
C LEU A 317 -57.66 4.26 25.34
N LEU A 318 -57.08 3.09 25.06
CA LEU A 318 -56.25 2.87 23.89
C LEU A 318 -57.12 2.72 22.63
N ASN A 319 -56.84 3.53 21.60
CA ASN A 319 -57.42 3.31 20.28
C ASN A 319 -56.86 2.02 19.64
N ASP A 320 -57.48 1.54 18.56
CA ASP A 320 -57.12 0.25 17.95
C ASP A 320 -55.65 0.18 17.51
N LYS A 321 -55.06 1.32 17.08
CA LYS A 321 -53.64 1.43 16.75
C LYS A 321 -52.77 1.30 18.00
N GLN A 322 -53.10 2.00 19.09
CA GLN A 322 -52.37 1.93 20.35
C GLN A 322 -52.47 0.56 21.04
N ARG A 323 -53.62 -0.13 20.91
CA ARG A 323 -53.79 -1.52 21.36
C ARG A 323 -52.90 -2.47 20.54
N ARG A 324 -52.88 -2.30 19.21
CA ARG A 324 -51.99 -3.03 18.31
C ARG A 324 -50.52 -2.83 18.68
N ASP A 325 -50.09 -1.58 18.87
CA ASP A 325 -48.72 -1.23 19.25
C ASP A 325 -48.33 -1.83 20.62
N LYS A 326 -49.26 -1.84 21.58
CA LYS A 326 -49.04 -2.41 22.91
C LYS A 326 -48.95 -3.94 22.87
N ALA A 327 -49.80 -4.61 22.09
CA ALA A 327 -49.70 -6.05 21.84
C ALA A 327 -48.41 -6.41 21.10
N LEU A 328 -48.01 -5.64 20.09
CA LEU A 328 -46.75 -5.84 19.35
C LEU A 328 -45.54 -5.77 20.29
N ARG A 329 -45.52 -4.81 21.23
CA ARG A 329 -44.48 -4.71 22.26
C ARG A 329 -44.47 -5.90 23.22
N GLN A 330 -45.63 -6.44 23.58
CA GLN A 330 -45.76 -7.60 24.49
C GLN A 330 -45.39 -8.93 23.82
N CYS A 331 -45.52 -9.02 22.49
CA CYS A 331 -45.27 -10.24 21.73
C CYS A 331 -43.92 -10.26 21.01
N GLY A 332 -43.12 -9.20 21.16
CA GLY A 332 -41.85 -9.01 20.46
C GLY A 332 -40.96 -10.24 20.53
N GLY A 333 -40.92 -11.01 19.44
CA GLY A 333 -40.04 -12.17 19.25
C GLY A 333 -38.61 -11.74 18.89
N VAL A 334 -38.08 -10.77 19.64
CA VAL A 334 -36.71 -10.30 19.50
C VAL A 334 -35.79 -11.18 20.34
N VAL A 335 -34.85 -11.85 19.67
CA VAL A 335 -33.85 -12.70 20.32
C VAL A 335 -32.46 -12.18 19.97
N GLU A 336 -31.62 -12.00 20.98
CA GLU A 336 -30.19 -11.73 20.74
C GLU A 336 -29.55 -12.98 20.14
N ILE A 337 -29.01 -12.85 18.93
CA ILE A 337 -28.33 -13.95 18.22
C ILE A 337 -26.82 -13.74 18.11
N ALA A 338 -26.32 -12.56 18.48
CA ALA A 338 -24.92 -12.36 18.82
C ALA A 338 -24.74 -11.19 19.79
N ASN A 339 -23.82 -11.35 20.74
CA ASN A 339 -23.42 -10.30 21.69
C ASN A 339 -22.44 -9.26 21.10
N CYS A 340 -22.26 -9.30 19.78
CA CYS A 340 -21.46 -8.39 18.96
C CYS A 340 -22.17 -8.15 17.63
N TYR A 341 -21.72 -7.16 16.84
CA TYR A 341 -22.28 -6.87 15.52
C TYR A 341 -21.26 -7.15 14.41
N PRO A 342 -21.31 -8.33 13.76
CA PRO A 342 -20.49 -8.63 12.59
C PRO A 342 -21.08 -8.01 11.32
N GLN A 343 -20.25 -7.27 10.58
CA GLN A 343 -20.59 -6.65 9.31
C GLN A 343 -19.54 -7.00 8.25
N ALA A 344 -19.97 -7.60 7.14
CA ALA A 344 -19.13 -7.77 5.96
C ALA A 344 -18.87 -6.41 5.29
N LEU A 345 -17.61 -6.12 4.97
CA LEU A 345 -17.19 -4.85 4.36
C LEU A 345 -16.87 -5.01 2.87
N TYR A 346 -16.08 -6.03 2.52
CA TYR A 346 -15.65 -6.29 1.14
C TYR A 346 -15.17 -7.73 0.96
N PHE A 347 -15.07 -8.16 -0.29
CA PHE A 347 -14.51 -9.43 -0.70
C PHE A 347 -13.05 -9.26 -1.11
N GLN A 348 -12.15 -10.06 -0.56
CA GLN A 348 -10.73 -10.11 -0.92
C GLN A 348 -10.49 -11.29 -1.85
N ARG A 349 -9.76 -11.06 -2.94
CA ARG A 349 -9.36 -12.11 -3.88
C ARG A 349 -7.90 -11.97 -4.26
N ASN A 350 -7.17 -13.08 -4.28
CA ASN A 350 -5.89 -13.20 -4.94
C ASN A 350 -6.10 -13.89 -6.29
N GLU A 351 -5.87 -13.20 -7.40
CA GLU A 351 -6.11 -13.78 -8.73
C GLU A 351 -5.11 -14.90 -9.07
N VAL A 352 -3.93 -14.90 -8.46
CA VAL A 352 -2.86 -15.86 -8.77
C VAL A 352 -3.01 -17.16 -8.00
N THR A 353 -3.41 -17.10 -6.73
CA THR A 353 -3.61 -18.29 -5.89
C THR A 353 -5.07 -18.78 -5.88
N ASP A 354 -5.98 -18.03 -6.49
CA ASP A 354 -7.44 -18.18 -6.42
C ASP A 354 -7.99 -18.24 -4.98
N GLU A 355 -7.21 -17.76 -4.01
CA GLU A 355 -7.65 -17.67 -2.63
C GLU A 355 -8.56 -16.45 -2.44
N SER A 356 -9.61 -16.62 -1.66
CA SER A 356 -10.56 -15.56 -1.40
C SER A 356 -11.18 -15.61 -0.02
N TRP A 357 -11.51 -14.42 0.49
CA TRP A 357 -12.05 -14.22 1.83
C TRP A 357 -13.01 -13.05 1.87
N TYR A 358 -13.97 -13.11 2.78
CA TYR A 358 -14.80 -11.97 3.14
C TYR A 358 -14.16 -11.21 4.30
N TYR A 359 -13.98 -9.90 4.16
CA TYR A 359 -13.46 -9.05 5.23
C TYR A 359 -14.60 -8.51 6.08
N PHE A 360 -14.51 -8.72 7.38
CA PHE A 360 -15.53 -8.34 8.35
C PHE A 360 -14.99 -7.33 9.36
N ARG A 361 -15.85 -6.41 9.79
CA ARG A 361 -15.72 -5.66 11.04
C ARG A 361 -16.66 -6.27 12.07
N VAL A 362 -16.19 -6.41 13.30
CA VAL A 362 -16.98 -6.85 14.44
C VAL A 362 -16.95 -5.74 15.49
N ASP A 363 -18.12 -5.15 15.73
CA ASP A 363 -18.32 -4.11 16.73
C ASP A 363 -18.81 -4.71 18.05
N PHE A 364 -18.41 -4.11 19.16
CA PHE A 364 -18.74 -4.58 20.52
C PHE A 364 -19.46 -3.51 21.33
N PRO A 365 -20.29 -3.89 22.31
CA PRO A 365 -20.91 -2.95 23.25
C PRO A 365 -19.93 -2.43 24.32
N HIS A 366 -18.79 -3.10 24.53
CA HIS A 366 -17.75 -2.69 25.48
C HIS A 366 -16.66 -1.83 24.81
N ASP A 367 -15.84 -1.15 25.61
CA ASP A 367 -14.80 -0.20 25.14
C ASP A 367 -13.59 -0.85 24.43
N GLY A 368 -13.71 -2.11 23.99
CA GLY A 368 -12.61 -2.91 23.43
C GLY A 368 -12.22 -2.57 21.98
N GLY A 369 -12.91 -1.60 21.36
CA GLY A 369 -12.73 -1.24 19.95
C GLY A 369 -13.23 -2.31 18.97
N SER A 370 -13.45 -1.91 17.72
CA SER A 370 -13.87 -2.84 16.66
C SER A 370 -12.70 -3.73 16.20
N VAL A 371 -12.98 -5.01 15.97
CA VAL A 371 -12.01 -5.96 15.42
C VAL A 371 -12.28 -6.19 13.94
N LYS A 372 -11.24 -6.24 13.10
CA LYS A 372 -11.39 -6.52 11.66
C LYS A 372 -10.57 -7.72 11.24
N ASN A 373 -11.17 -8.67 10.53
CA ASN A 373 -10.46 -9.84 10.01
C ASN A 373 -11.22 -10.54 8.88
N THR A 374 -10.64 -11.59 8.31
CA THR A 374 -11.20 -12.37 7.22
C THR A 374 -12.01 -13.59 7.68
N PHE A 375 -13.02 -13.95 6.91
CA PHE A 375 -13.75 -15.22 6.94
C PHE A 375 -13.63 -15.91 5.59
N THR A 376 -13.47 -17.23 5.58
CA THR A 376 -13.56 -18.03 4.34
C THR A 376 -15.01 -18.22 3.92
N GLY A 377 -15.24 -18.64 2.67
CA GLY A 377 -16.58 -19.00 2.18
C GLY A 377 -17.26 -20.07 3.05
N GLY A 378 -16.52 -21.10 3.46
CA GLY A 378 -17.06 -22.14 4.36
C GLY A 378 -17.41 -21.61 5.76
N GLN A 379 -16.66 -20.63 6.27
CA GLN A 379 -16.94 -20.03 7.58
C GLN A 379 -18.17 -19.13 7.59
N VAL A 380 -18.52 -18.48 6.48
CA VAL A 380 -19.77 -17.70 6.37
C VAL A 380 -20.98 -18.56 6.02
N ALA A 381 -20.78 -19.75 5.43
CA ALA A 381 -21.85 -20.64 5.01
C ALA A 381 -22.39 -21.56 6.11
N ALA A 382 -21.70 -21.69 7.25
CA ALA A 382 -22.10 -22.60 8.33
C ALA A 382 -22.03 -21.93 9.71
N ALA A 383 -23.14 -21.93 10.45
CA ALA A 383 -23.24 -21.27 11.76
C ALA A 383 -22.22 -21.76 12.80
N SER A 384 -21.88 -23.05 12.80
CA SER A 384 -20.87 -23.61 13.69
C SER A 384 -19.46 -23.08 13.39
N GLU A 385 -19.09 -22.98 12.12
CA GLU A 385 -17.79 -22.46 11.68
C GLU A 385 -17.72 -20.93 11.83
N PHE A 386 -18.82 -20.23 11.56
CA PHE A 386 -18.96 -18.79 11.81
C PHE A 386 -18.72 -18.46 13.28
N LYS A 387 -19.36 -19.22 14.19
CA LYS A 387 -19.18 -19.09 15.64
C LYS A 387 -17.73 -19.35 16.06
N LYS A 388 -17.11 -20.43 15.58
CA LYS A 388 -15.69 -20.74 15.87
C LYS A 388 -14.77 -19.62 15.39
N ARG A 389 -15.01 -19.09 14.18
CA ARG A 389 -14.21 -18.01 13.63
C ARG A 389 -14.39 -16.70 14.42
N LEU A 390 -15.61 -16.33 14.79
CA LEU A 390 -15.87 -15.16 15.64
C LEU A 390 -15.13 -15.26 16.98
N LEU A 391 -15.21 -16.40 17.67
CA LEU A 391 -14.49 -16.66 18.92
C LEU A 391 -12.97 -16.56 18.76
N SER A 392 -12.43 -17.00 17.61
CA SER A 392 -10.99 -16.87 17.31
C SER A 392 -10.56 -15.45 17.00
N MET A 393 -11.47 -14.62 16.50
CA MET A 393 -11.19 -13.25 16.09
C MET A 393 -11.23 -12.28 17.26
N ALA A 394 -12.17 -12.47 18.19
CA ALA A 394 -12.35 -11.58 19.31
C ALA A 394 -12.80 -12.34 20.56
N ALA A 395 -12.13 -12.07 21.67
CA ALA A 395 -12.44 -12.69 22.95
C ALA A 395 -13.89 -12.37 23.36
N GLY A 396 -14.67 -13.41 23.63
CA GLY A 396 -16.06 -13.27 24.09
C GLY A 396 -17.09 -12.98 22.99
N ALA A 397 -16.70 -12.91 21.71
CA ALA A 397 -17.65 -12.77 20.60
C ALA A 397 -18.37 -14.11 20.33
N VAL A 398 -19.68 -14.16 20.61
CA VAL A 398 -20.49 -15.38 20.50
C VAL A 398 -21.67 -15.15 19.57
N PHE A 399 -21.78 -16.01 18.56
CA PHE A 399 -22.99 -16.17 17.73
C PHE A 399 -23.79 -17.38 18.24
N THR A 400 -25.09 -17.17 18.44
CA THR A 400 -26.07 -18.16 18.92
C THR A 400 -27.23 -18.36 17.94
N GLY A 401 -27.24 -17.65 16.80
CA GLY A 401 -28.25 -17.83 15.76
C GLY A 401 -28.19 -19.20 15.07
N SER A 402 -29.30 -19.58 14.45
CA SER A 402 -29.41 -20.81 13.65
C SER A 402 -28.75 -20.67 12.28
N GLY A 403 -28.52 -21.79 11.58
CA GLY A 403 -28.02 -21.78 10.20
C GLY A 403 -28.88 -20.97 9.24
N GLN A 404 -30.21 -21.14 9.31
CA GLN A 404 -31.15 -20.38 8.49
C GLN A 404 -31.11 -18.86 8.76
N GLN A 405 -30.88 -18.47 10.02
CA GLN A 405 -30.71 -17.06 10.37
C GLN A 405 -29.42 -16.52 9.77
N LEU A 406 -28.32 -17.26 9.88
CA LEU A 406 -27.04 -16.89 9.27
C LEU A 406 -27.16 -16.75 7.75
N ASP A 407 -27.80 -17.69 7.06
CA ASP A 407 -27.97 -17.66 5.60
C ASP A 407 -28.69 -16.38 5.14
N LYS A 408 -29.75 -15.97 5.87
CA LYS A 408 -30.47 -14.72 5.59
C LYS A 408 -29.59 -13.50 5.83
N ILE A 409 -28.81 -13.49 6.91
CA ILE A 409 -27.88 -12.38 7.22
C ILE A 409 -26.81 -12.27 6.13
N MET A 410 -26.20 -13.40 5.75
CA MET A 410 -25.16 -13.44 4.72
C MET A 410 -25.70 -13.12 3.33
N LYS A 411 -26.92 -13.52 3.01
CA LYS A 411 -27.57 -13.13 1.74
C LYS A 411 -27.67 -11.61 1.60
N ASP A 412 -28.01 -10.91 2.67
CA ASP A 412 -28.16 -9.46 2.67
C ASP A 412 -26.79 -8.75 2.77
N GLN A 413 -25.88 -9.22 3.62
CA GLN A 413 -24.57 -8.58 3.82
C GLN A 413 -23.56 -8.84 2.70
N LEU A 414 -23.57 -10.02 2.08
CA LEU A 414 -22.56 -10.40 1.08
C LEU A 414 -22.93 -9.94 -0.34
N TYR A 415 -24.18 -9.55 -0.56
CA TYR A 415 -24.64 -9.08 -1.86
C TYR A 415 -24.09 -7.69 -2.19
N GLY A 416 -23.48 -7.53 -3.36
CA GLY A 416 -22.98 -6.24 -3.83
C GLY A 416 -21.70 -5.74 -3.13
N LEU A 417 -21.00 -6.60 -2.37
CA LEU A 417 -19.73 -6.23 -1.76
C LEU A 417 -18.70 -5.81 -2.82
N LYS A 418 -17.90 -4.80 -2.47
CA LYS A 418 -16.73 -4.41 -3.27
C LYS A 418 -15.72 -5.56 -3.29
N THR A 419 -15.09 -5.80 -4.44
CA THR A 419 -13.94 -6.70 -4.54
C THR A 419 -12.64 -5.90 -4.39
N VAL A 420 -11.74 -6.43 -3.56
CA VAL A 420 -10.39 -5.93 -3.32
C VAL A 420 -9.41 -7.01 -3.76
N GLU A 421 -8.58 -6.68 -4.74
CA GLU A 421 -7.49 -7.52 -5.22
C GLU A 421 -6.36 -7.52 -4.19
N THR A 422 -5.72 -8.67 -4.03
CA THR A 422 -4.66 -8.84 -3.03
C THR A 422 -3.37 -9.35 -3.64
N ILE A 423 -2.25 -8.88 -3.09
CA ILE A 423 -0.89 -9.36 -3.38
C ILE A 423 -0.24 -9.88 -2.08
N ASP A 424 0.71 -10.80 -2.19
CA ASP A 424 1.39 -11.46 -1.06
C ASP A 424 2.82 -10.94 -0.81
N TYR A 425 3.18 -9.82 -1.45
CA TYR A 425 4.48 -9.17 -1.35
C TYR A 425 4.35 -7.66 -1.16
N VAL A 426 5.47 -7.01 -0.81
CA VAL A 426 5.63 -5.55 -0.73
C VAL A 426 6.42 -5.05 -1.94
N GLY A 427 6.00 -3.93 -2.52
CA GLY A 427 6.68 -3.30 -3.66
C GLY A 427 5.82 -3.20 -4.91
N TYR A 428 6.42 -3.32 -6.08
CA TYR A 428 5.74 -3.10 -7.36
C TYR A 428 4.91 -4.32 -7.80
N SER A 429 3.63 -4.12 -8.10
CA SER A 429 2.83 -5.10 -8.82
C SER A 429 2.68 -4.71 -10.28
N LYS A 430 3.23 -5.54 -11.14
CA LYS A 430 3.23 -5.38 -12.59
C LYS A 430 1.81 -5.47 -13.17
N GLU A 431 0.98 -6.34 -12.60
CA GLU A 431 -0.40 -6.58 -13.02
C GLU A 431 -1.25 -5.32 -12.84
N HIS A 432 -1.04 -4.60 -11.73
CA HIS A 432 -1.81 -3.41 -11.39
C HIS A 432 -1.13 -2.09 -11.84
N GLY A 433 0.16 -2.13 -12.16
CA GLY A 433 0.99 -0.95 -12.44
C GLY A 433 1.11 -0.04 -11.22
N ALA A 434 1.22 -0.63 -10.02
CA ALA A 434 1.17 0.10 -8.76
C ALA A 434 2.21 -0.41 -7.77
N TYR A 435 2.79 0.50 -6.99
CA TYR A 435 3.63 0.20 -5.84
C TYR A 435 2.78 0.13 -4.57
N VAL A 436 3.00 -0.88 -3.74
CA VAL A 436 2.32 -1.05 -2.45
C VAL A 436 3.36 -1.27 -1.35
N PHE A 437 3.48 -0.31 -0.46
CA PHE A 437 4.47 -0.24 0.62
C PHE A 437 3.78 -0.07 1.98
N GLY A 438 3.31 -1.17 2.56
CA GLY A 438 2.64 -1.14 3.87
C GLY A 438 1.36 -0.30 3.86
N ASP A 439 1.37 0.87 4.50
CA ASP A 439 0.25 1.80 4.61
C ASP A 439 0.17 2.83 3.46
N LEU A 440 1.11 2.75 2.52
CA LEU A 440 1.22 3.65 1.38
C LEU A 440 1.17 2.87 0.06
N ALA A 441 0.48 3.41 -0.94
CA ALA A 441 0.58 2.91 -2.30
C ALA A 441 0.76 4.07 -3.29
N MET A 442 1.34 3.76 -4.45
CA MET A 442 1.45 4.71 -5.55
C MET A 442 1.00 4.06 -6.84
N ARG A 443 0.26 4.82 -7.65
CA ARG A 443 -0.03 4.48 -9.04
C ARG A 443 0.07 5.72 -9.91
N ASN A 444 0.82 5.67 -11.01
CA ASN A 444 0.98 6.78 -11.96
C ASN A 444 1.35 8.12 -11.29
N GLY A 445 2.29 8.10 -10.33
CA GLY A 445 2.72 9.27 -9.57
C GLY A 445 1.76 9.74 -8.47
N VAL A 446 0.53 9.20 -8.41
CA VAL A 446 -0.45 9.52 -7.36
C VAL A 446 -0.19 8.65 -6.14
N VAL A 447 0.06 9.30 -5.00
CA VAL A 447 0.25 8.63 -3.71
C VAL A 447 -1.09 8.52 -3.00
N SER A 448 -1.44 7.30 -2.56
CA SER A 448 -2.66 7.00 -1.81
C SER A 448 -2.31 6.35 -0.47
N GLN A 449 -3.10 6.65 0.55
CA GLN A 449 -2.99 6.03 1.87
C GLN A 449 -4.02 4.92 1.99
N VAL A 450 -3.70 3.96 2.85
CA VAL A 450 -4.66 2.94 3.24
C VAL A 450 -5.90 3.62 3.84
N ASN A 451 -7.07 3.23 3.37
CA ASN A 451 -8.33 3.79 3.86
C ASN A 451 -8.70 3.19 5.24
N LYS A 452 -9.81 3.64 5.82
CA LYS A 452 -10.33 3.11 7.10
C LYS A 452 -10.71 1.63 7.05
N GLU A 453 -10.77 1.02 5.88
CA GLU A 453 -11.12 -0.39 5.66
C GLU A 453 -9.90 -1.25 5.27
N ASP A 454 -8.69 -0.72 5.45
CA ASP A 454 -7.43 -1.43 5.27
C ASP A 454 -7.15 -1.86 3.81
N PHE A 455 -7.51 -1.03 2.83
CA PHE A 455 -7.11 -1.17 1.41
C PHE A 455 -6.86 0.17 0.71
N PHE A 456 -6.26 0.14 -0.48
CA PHE A 456 -6.01 1.31 -1.34
C PHE A 456 -7.05 1.37 -2.47
N GLU A 457 -7.56 2.56 -2.77
CA GLU A 457 -8.51 2.77 -3.88
C GLU A 457 -7.90 3.70 -4.93
N PHE A 458 -7.81 3.20 -6.17
CA PHE A 458 -7.33 3.91 -7.36
C PHE A 458 -8.41 3.85 -8.44
N GLY A 459 -9.43 4.70 -8.29
CA GLY A 459 -10.63 4.66 -9.14
C GLY A 459 -11.41 3.37 -8.93
N LYS A 460 -11.48 2.51 -9.94
CA LYS A 460 -12.15 1.19 -9.83
C LYS A 460 -11.27 0.12 -9.21
N LEU A 461 -9.94 0.29 -9.25
CA LEU A 461 -9.00 -0.68 -8.68
C LEU A 461 -8.98 -0.53 -7.16
N ARG A 462 -9.11 -1.65 -6.45
CA ARG A 462 -8.94 -1.73 -5.00
C ARG A 462 -7.89 -2.78 -4.69
N LEU A 463 -6.81 -2.37 -4.03
CA LEU A 463 -5.63 -3.19 -3.87
C LEU A 463 -5.22 -3.26 -2.39
N LYS A 464 -4.74 -4.42 -1.96
CA LYS A 464 -4.22 -4.64 -0.61
C LYS A 464 -3.05 -5.62 -0.63
N THR A 465 -2.00 -5.34 0.14
CA THR A 465 -0.97 -6.35 0.41
C THR A 465 -1.34 -7.18 1.65
N LEU A 466 -1.19 -8.50 1.55
CA LEU A 466 -1.31 -9.45 2.66
C LEU A 466 0.03 -9.58 3.42
N GLN A 467 1.12 -9.05 2.87
CA GLN A 467 2.43 -9.09 3.50
C GLN A 467 2.51 -8.07 4.62
N LYS A 468 2.55 -8.55 5.87
CA LYS A 468 2.64 -7.73 7.08
C LYS A 468 3.99 -7.80 7.80
N SER A 469 4.85 -8.76 7.43
CA SER A 469 6.11 -9.00 8.15
C SER A 469 7.21 -7.99 7.82
N ILE A 470 7.07 -7.24 6.72
CA ILE A 470 8.03 -6.22 6.32
C ILE A 470 7.52 -4.86 6.81
N ALA A 471 8.11 -4.39 7.90
CA ALA A 471 7.89 -3.02 8.37
C ALA A 471 8.63 -2.02 7.45
N MET A 472 7.93 -0.97 7.05
CA MET A 472 8.48 0.13 6.26
C MET A 472 8.13 1.47 6.91
N HIS A 473 9.13 2.31 7.14
CA HIS A 473 9.03 3.63 7.74
C HIS A 473 9.27 4.70 6.67
N ILE A 474 8.23 5.04 5.91
CA ILE A 474 8.34 5.91 4.73
C ILE A 474 7.82 7.32 5.05
N GLN A 475 8.66 8.34 4.88
CA GLN A 475 8.24 9.73 5.00
C GLN A 475 7.55 10.25 3.74
N ARG A 476 6.40 10.89 3.95
CA ARG A 476 5.46 11.29 2.89
C ARG A 476 5.81 12.64 2.27
N ASP A 477 6.38 13.53 3.07
CA ASP A 477 6.81 14.86 2.67
C ASP A 477 8.32 15.04 2.88
N ALA A 478 8.85 16.09 2.26
CA ALA A 478 10.27 16.40 2.28
C ALA A 478 10.67 17.27 3.49
N LYS A 479 9.78 17.58 4.44
CA LYS A 479 10.03 18.59 5.49
C LYS A 479 11.25 18.28 6.35
N HIS A 480 11.47 16.99 6.64
CA HIS A 480 12.59 16.50 7.44
C HIS A 480 13.62 15.71 6.63
N TYR A 481 13.49 15.72 5.30
CA TYR A 481 14.39 14.99 4.43
C TYR A 481 15.76 15.67 4.36
N ARG A 482 16.81 14.88 4.59
CA ARG A 482 18.20 15.33 4.46
C ARG A 482 18.76 14.94 3.10
N SER A 483 19.55 15.82 2.51
CA SER A 483 20.29 15.58 1.25
C SER A 483 21.81 15.62 1.42
N ASP A 484 22.29 16.05 2.58
CA ASP A 484 23.72 16.17 2.94
C ASP A 484 24.41 14.81 3.14
N TRP A 485 23.65 13.71 3.16
CA TRP A 485 24.18 12.35 3.17
C TRP A 485 24.93 11.98 1.89
N LEU A 486 24.63 12.58 0.73
CA LEU A 486 25.27 12.21 -0.53
C LEU A 486 26.77 12.58 -0.55
N PRO A 487 27.17 13.80 -0.16
CA PRO A 487 28.58 14.11 0.08
C PRO A 487 29.27 13.18 1.09
N MET A 488 28.60 12.80 2.18
CA MET A 488 29.14 11.87 3.18
C MET A 488 29.35 10.47 2.59
N LEU A 489 28.39 9.97 1.82
CA LEU A 489 28.49 8.68 1.12
C LEU A 489 29.67 8.67 0.15
N TRP A 490 29.85 9.75 -0.62
CA TRP A 490 30.99 9.90 -1.51
C TRP A 490 32.32 9.95 -0.75
N MET A 491 32.39 10.66 0.36
CA MET A 491 33.59 10.73 1.20
C MET A 491 33.99 9.37 1.76
N CYS A 492 33.03 8.55 2.18
CA CYS A 492 33.30 7.24 2.78
C CYS A 492 33.57 6.14 1.74
N PHE A 493 32.85 6.14 0.61
CA PHE A 493 32.80 4.99 -0.31
C PHE A 493 33.11 5.34 -1.78
N GLY A 494 33.24 6.63 -2.11
CA GLY A 494 33.56 7.12 -3.45
C GLY A 494 32.65 6.56 -4.55
N ALA A 495 33.23 6.33 -5.72
CA ALA A 495 32.55 5.75 -6.87
C ALA A 495 31.87 4.40 -6.57
N LYS A 496 32.50 3.54 -5.75
CA LYS A 496 31.93 2.23 -5.38
C LYS A 496 30.65 2.37 -4.56
N GLY A 497 30.59 3.38 -3.69
CA GLY A 497 29.36 3.74 -2.96
C GLY A 497 28.24 4.20 -3.89
N ILE A 498 28.55 4.98 -4.92
CA ILE A 498 27.57 5.42 -5.92
C ILE A 498 27.09 4.25 -6.80
N VAL A 499 27.97 3.29 -7.14
CA VAL A 499 27.56 2.06 -7.83
C VAL A 499 26.55 1.27 -7.00
N ALA A 500 26.81 1.09 -5.69
CA ALA A 500 25.89 0.40 -4.79
C ALA A 500 24.55 1.16 -4.64
N LEU A 501 24.60 2.50 -4.54
CA LEU A 501 23.40 3.35 -4.52
C LEU A 501 22.59 3.26 -5.82
N ALA A 502 23.25 3.29 -6.98
CA ALA A 502 22.60 3.17 -8.28
C ALA A 502 21.93 1.80 -8.47
N PHE A 503 22.55 0.73 -7.97
CA PHE A 503 21.92 -0.59 -7.90
C PHE A 503 20.68 -0.59 -6.99
N TRP A 504 20.79 -0.01 -5.78
CA TRP A 504 19.68 0.07 -4.82
C TRP A 504 18.50 0.85 -5.39
N PHE A 505 18.78 2.00 -6.00
CA PHE A 505 17.82 2.82 -6.72
C PHE A 505 17.21 2.07 -7.91
N GLY A 506 18.02 1.44 -8.75
CA GLY A 506 17.56 0.68 -9.91
C GLY A 506 16.71 -0.53 -9.55
N SER A 507 16.90 -1.10 -8.36
CA SER A 507 16.08 -2.22 -7.89
C SER A 507 14.59 -1.86 -7.80
N LEU A 508 14.26 -0.59 -7.58
CA LEU A 508 12.88 -0.06 -7.55
C LEU A 508 12.15 -0.17 -8.89
N PHE A 509 12.89 -0.52 -9.96
CA PHE A 509 12.39 -0.63 -11.33
C PHE A 509 12.76 -1.98 -11.98
N ALA A 510 13.16 -2.98 -11.19
CA ALA A 510 13.70 -4.24 -11.69
C ALA A 510 12.73 -5.01 -12.60
N GLU A 511 11.46 -5.11 -12.24
CA GLU A 511 10.39 -5.71 -13.04
C GLU A 511 10.20 -4.98 -14.39
N GLN A 512 10.21 -3.65 -14.38
CA GLN A 512 10.09 -2.82 -15.58
C GLN A 512 11.31 -3.01 -16.48
N ILE A 513 12.52 -2.98 -15.91
CA ILE A 513 13.77 -3.22 -16.63
C ILE A 513 13.79 -4.65 -17.20
N ARG A 514 13.39 -5.67 -16.44
CA ARG A 514 13.29 -7.06 -16.92
C ARG A 514 12.23 -7.21 -18.01
N ALA A 515 11.11 -6.50 -17.95
CA ALA A 515 10.08 -6.57 -18.98
C ALA A 515 10.65 -6.21 -20.37
N GLN A 516 11.48 -5.16 -20.44
CA GLN A 516 12.09 -4.66 -21.67
C GLN A 516 13.40 -5.38 -22.01
N TYR A 517 14.32 -5.51 -21.05
CA TYR A 517 15.68 -5.98 -21.26
C TYR A 517 15.91 -7.43 -20.84
N LYS A 518 14.93 -8.12 -20.26
CA LYS A 518 14.99 -9.54 -19.86
C LYS A 518 16.00 -9.88 -18.75
N SER A 519 16.65 -8.88 -18.14
CA SER A 519 17.62 -9.10 -17.07
C SER A 519 17.84 -7.88 -16.19
N PHE A 520 18.26 -8.14 -14.95
CA PHE A 520 18.84 -7.15 -14.03
C PHE A 520 20.06 -7.79 -13.32
N PRO A 521 21.21 -7.09 -13.19
CA PRO A 521 22.43 -7.66 -12.64
C PRO A 521 22.32 -8.05 -11.17
N PHE A 522 23.28 -8.83 -10.70
CA PHE A 522 23.52 -9.05 -9.27
C PHE A 522 24.59 -8.07 -8.79
N LEU A 523 24.48 -7.59 -7.56
CA LEU A 523 25.52 -6.81 -6.90
C LEU A 523 26.31 -7.71 -5.96
N GLU A 524 27.63 -7.60 -5.98
CA GLU A 524 28.52 -8.22 -5.02
C GLU A 524 29.33 -7.14 -4.29
N VAL A 525 29.22 -7.12 -2.96
CA VAL A 525 29.93 -6.22 -2.05
C VAL A 525 30.90 -7.06 -1.23
N THR A 526 32.19 -6.98 -1.56
CA THR A 526 33.27 -7.71 -0.86
C THR A 526 34.18 -6.77 -0.08
N GLY A 527 34.96 -7.32 0.84
CA GLY A 527 35.93 -6.56 1.63
C GLY A 527 36.20 -7.24 2.97
N GLU A 528 37.29 -6.89 3.64
CA GLU A 528 37.58 -7.44 4.96
C GLU A 528 36.56 -6.99 6.04
N ALA A 529 36.60 -7.61 7.21
CA ALA A 529 35.92 -7.09 8.38
C ALA A 529 36.42 -5.67 8.68
N GLY A 530 35.49 -4.73 8.93
CA GLY A 530 35.81 -3.32 9.12
C GLY A 530 35.90 -2.47 7.85
N ALA A 531 35.70 -3.04 6.65
CA ALA A 531 35.66 -2.27 5.39
C ALA A 531 34.40 -1.39 5.19
N GLY A 532 33.51 -1.29 6.19
CA GLY A 532 32.32 -0.45 6.14
C GLY A 532 31.11 -1.03 5.39
N LYS A 533 31.14 -2.32 4.97
CA LYS A 533 30.06 -2.98 4.20
C LYS A 533 28.70 -2.87 4.89
N THR A 534 28.61 -3.25 6.16
CA THR A 534 27.36 -3.20 6.94
C THR A 534 26.83 -1.78 7.06
N THR A 535 27.70 -0.79 7.29
CA THR A 535 27.32 0.64 7.30
C THR A 535 26.72 1.07 5.97
N LEU A 536 27.34 0.71 4.85
CA LEU A 536 26.79 1.01 3.51
C LEU A 536 25.41 0.37 3.31
N LEU A 537 25.26 -0.93 3.59
CA LEU A 537 23.99 -1.64 3.37
C LEU A 537 22.87 -1.13 4.27
N MET A 538 23.14 -0.91 5.55
CA MET A 538 22.18 -0.33 6.50
C MET A 538 21.73 1.06 6.05
N PHE A 539 22.68 1.91 5.61
CA PHE A 539 22.36 3.22 5.06
C PHE A 539 21.47 3.13 3.81
N LEU A 540 21.80 2.26 2.86
CA LEU A 540 21.01 2.06 1.64
C LEU A 540 19.60 1.54 1.94
N TRP A 541 19.43 0.69 2.96
CA TRP A 541 18.11 0.25 3.42
C TRP A 541 17.30 1.38 4.06
N LYS A 542 17.94 2.29 4.80
CA LYS A 542 17.25 3.46 5.38
C LYS A 542 16.65 4.36 4.30
N LEU A 543 17.30 4.52 3.15
CA LEU A 543 16.73 5.24 1.99
C LEU A 543 15.42 4.61 1.48
N LEU A 544 15.24 3.29 1.67
CA LEU A 544 14.02 2.55 1.33
C LEU A 544 13.09 2.34 2.53
N GLY A 545 13.31 3.06 3.64
CA GLY A 545 12.44 3.02 4.80
C GLY A 545 12.62 1.79 5.70
N ARG A 546 13.77 1.11 5.66
CA ARG A 546 14.02 -0.11 6.45
C ARG A 546 15.32 -0.01 7.25
N GLU A 547 15.32 -0.60 8.44
CA GLU A 547 16.53 -0.85 9.22
C GLU A 547 16.80 -2.36 9.21
N TYR A 548 17.52 -2.78 8.18
CA TYR A 548 17.76 -4.19 7.87
C TYR A 548 19.08 -4.28 7.12
N GLU A 549 19.79 -5.40 7.22
CA GLU A 549 21.03 -5.61 6.46
C GLU A 549 20.79 -6.67 5.37
N GLY A 550 20.43 -7.88 5.78
CA GLY A 550 20.23 -9.04 4.93
C GLY A 550 19.98 -10.29 5.75
N PHE A 551 19.98 -11.46 5.12
CA PHE A 551 19.92 -12.74 5.82
C PHE A 551 20.99 -13.70 5.33
N ASP A 552 21.40 -14.61 6.21
CA ASP A 552 22.34 -15.68 5.89
C ASP A 552 21.60 -16.84 5.18
N PRO A 553 21.88 -17.11 3.88
CA PRO A 553 21.18 -18.14 3.13
C PRO A 553 21.48 -19.55 3.64
N SER A 554 22.62 -19.76 4.32
CA SER A 554 23.04 -21.03 4.89
C SER A 554 22.32 -21.37 6.21
N LYS A 555 21.69 -20.38 6.86
CA LYS A 555 20.86 -20.57 8.07
C LYS A 555 19.40 -20.90 7.76
N SER A 556 18.99 -20.96 6.49
CA SER A 556 17.61 -21.23 6.08
C SER A 556 17.51 -22.43 5.14
N THR A 557 16.41 -23.18 5.22
CA THR A 557 16.06 -24.21 4.22
C THR A 557 15.76 -23.57 2.87
N ARG A 558 15.82 -24.35 1.78
CA ARG A 558 15.46 -23.89 0.42
C ARG A 558 14.05 -23.28 0.39
N ALA A 559 13.06 -23.94 0.98
CA ALA A 559 11.70 -23.42 1.07
C ALA A 559 11.60 -22.13 1.93
N GLY A 560 12.43 -22.00 2.96
CA GLY A 560 12.54 -20.77 3.74
C GLY A 560 13.10 -19.60 2.91
N ARG A 561 14.19 -19.86 2.16
CA ARG A 561 14.81 -18.88 1.25
C ARG A 561 13.85 -18.41 0.17
N GLN A 562 13.14 -19.33 -0.47
CA GLN A 562 12.13 -19.02 -1.48
C GLN A 562 11.02 -18.10 -0.94
N ARG A 563 10.55 -18.35 0.29
CA ARG A 563 9.57 -17.47 0.94
C ARG A 563 10.17 -16.10 1.20
N ALA A 564 11.37 -16.01 1.77
CA ALA A 564 12.06 -14.75 2.06
C ALA A 564 12.29 -13.91 0.79
N MET A 565 12.75 -14.54 -0.29
CA MET A 565 12.98 -13.92 -1.59
C MET A 565 11.67 -13.50 -2.29
N GLY A 566 10.55 -14.16 -1.99
CA GLY A 566 9.23 -13.84 -2.54
C GLY A 566 8.46 -12.76 -1.78
N GLN A 567 8.95 -12.26 -0.64
CA GLN A 567 8.23 -11.26 0.16
C GLN A 567 8.27 -9.85 -0.45
N VAL A 568 9.17 -9.62 -1.41
CA VAL A 568 9.42 -8.30 -2.01
C VAL A 568 9.39 -8.34 -3.53
N SER A 569 8.98 -7.22 -4.12
CA SER A 569 9.04 -6.93 -5.55
C SER A 569 9.70 -5.57 -5.75
N ASN A 570 10.55 -5.42 -6.78
CA ASN A 570 11.30 -4.19 -7.01
C ASN A 570 12.03 -3.68 -5.77
N MET A 571 12.66 -4.58 -5.03
CA MET A 571 13.53 -4.23 -3.91
C MET A 571 14.71 -5.21 -3.86
N PRO A 572 15.80 -4.86 -3.16
CA PRO A 572 16.94 -5.75 -2.97
C PRO A 572 16.58 -6.92 -2.04
N VAL A 573 17.09 -8.09 -2.37
CA VAL A 573 17.22 -9.24 -1.48
C VAL A 573 18.70 -9.43 -1.20
N VAL A 574 19.08 -9.21 0.06
CA VAL A 574 20.48 -9.17 0.48
C VAL A 574 20.86 -10.47 1.15
N LEU A 575 21.84 -11.15 0.58
CA LEU A 575 22.43 -12.38 1.08
C LEU A 575 23.76 -12.06 1.75
N ILE A 576 23.85 -12.27 3.06
CA ILE A 576 25.05 -12.04 3.86
C ILE A 576 25.72 -13.38 4.23
N GLU A 577 27.04 -13.42 4.34
CA GLU A 577 27.77 -14.58 4.93
C GLU A 577 27.48 -15.93 4.23
N GLY A 578 27.28 -15.94 2.90
CA GLY A 578 26.95 -17.15 2.16
C GLY A 578 28.09 -18.18 2.06
N ASP A 579 29.34 -17.72 2.20
CA ASP A 579 30.53 -18.55 2.16
C ASP A 579 31.02 -18.92 3.59
N ARG A 580 31.33 -20.21 3.80
CA ARG A 580 31.82 -20.76 5.07
C ARG A 580 33.16 -21.46 4.83
N ASN A 581 34.18 -20.67 4.54
CA ASN A 581 35.56 -21.15 4.58
C ASN A 581 36.13 -20.99 6.00
N GLU A 582 35.58 -21.74 6.97
CA GLU A 582 36.21 -21.94 8.29
C GLU A 582 37.17 -23.16 8.19
N PRO A 583 38.47 -23.01 8.51
CA PRO A 583 39.44 -24.12 8.46
C PRO A 583 39.06 -25.30 9.37
N ASP A 584 38.28 -25.06 10.44
CA ASP A 584 37.84 -26.09 11.40
C ASP A 584 36.55 -26.83 10.99
N LYS A 585 35.90 -26.46 9.88
CA LYS A 585 34.65 -27.11 9.40
C LYS A 585 34.67 -27.37 7.90
N ALA A 586 35.66 -28.13 7.44
CA ALA A 586 35.75 -28.64 6.06
C ALA A 586 34.50 -29.42 5.55
N HIS A 587 33.51 -29.71 6.41
CA HIS A 587 32.27 -30.41 6.08
C HIS A 587 31.00 -29.54 6.06
N ALA A 588 31.06 -28.25 6.42
CA ALA A 588 29.90 -27.36 6.32
C ALA A 588 29.77 -26.84 4.88
N LYS A 589 28.89 -27.44 4.07
CA LYS A 589 28.61 -26.95 2.71
C LYS A 589 28.11 -25.50 2.75
N GLY A 590 28.85 -24.58 2.12
CA GLY A 590 28.42 -23.21 1.87
C GLY A 590 27.20 -23.14 0.94
N PHE A 591 26.64 -21.94 0.78
CA PHE A 591 25.49 -21.73 -0.10
C PHE A 591 25.88 -21.91 -1.58
N ASP A 592 25.08 -22.68 -2.33
CA ASP A 592 25.27 -22.84 -3.77
C ASP A 592 24.71 -21.63 -4.53
N TRP A 593 25.62 -20.74 -4.95
CA TRP A 593 25.30 -19.54 -5.71
C TRP A 593 24.65 -19.83 -7.07
N ASP A 594 24.85 -21.03 -7.63
CA ASP A 594 24.24 -21.40 -8.90
C ASP A 594 22.71 -21.55 -8.81
N GLU A 595 22.14 -21.68 -7.61
CA GLU A 595 20.68 -21.62 -7.39
C GLU A 595 20.07 -20.28 -7.85
N LEU A 596 20.87 -19.21 -7.95
CA LEU A 596 20.39 -17.87 -8.29
C LEU A 596 20.30 -17.59 -9.80
N LYS A 597 20.75 -18.52 -10.66
CA LYS A 597 20.86 -18.29 -12.13
C LYS A 597 19.57 -17.76 -12.77
N ASP A 598 18.44 -18.31 -12.36
CA ASP A 598 17.12 -18.00 -12.93
C ASP A 598 16.60 -16.62 -12.48
N PHE A 599 17.03 -16.13 -11.31
CA PHE A 599 16.59 -14.86 -10.74
C PHE A 599 17.12 -13.64 -11.51
N PHE A 600 18.16 -13.82 -12.31
CA PHE A 600 18.68 -12.79 -13.21
C PHE A 600 17.60 -12.26 -14.16
N GLY A 601 16.79 -13.17 -14.70
CA GLY A 601 15.67 -12.86 -15.60
C GLY A 601 14.31 -12.74 -14.92
N GLY A 602 14.24 -12.89 -13.58
CA GLY A 602 12.97 -12.95 -12.85
C GLY A 602 12.28 -14.32 -12.96
N GLY A 603 13.04 -15.41 -13.06
CA GLY A 603 12.53 -16.78 -13.13
C GLY A 603 11.81 -17.23 -11.86
N THR A 604 11.37 -18.50 -11.84
CA THR A 604 10.55 -19.03 -10.75
C THR A 604 11.32 -19.17 -9.44
N LEU A 605 10.70 -18.80 -8.33
CA LEU A 605 11.18 -19.11 -6.99
C LEU A 605 11.05 -20.61 -6.69
N GLY A 606 10.24 -21.35 -7.45
CA GLY A 606 10.02 -22.79 -7.30
C GLY A 606 8.54 -23.14 -7.29
N THR A 607 8.25 -24.38 -7.67
CA THR A 607 6.88 -24.89 -7.88
C THR A 607 6.26 -25.41 -6.58
N LYS A 608 5.00 -25.04 -6.32
CA LYS A 608 4.17 -25.62 -5.26
C LYS A 608 2.86 -26.14 -5.86
N GLY A 609 2.40 -27.32 -5.43
CA GLY A 609 1.07 -27.79 -5.79
C GLY A 609 -0.01 -26.91 -5.17
N MET A 610 -1.02 -26.53 -5.95
CA MET A 610 -2.20 -25.85 -5.42
C MET A 610 -3.15 -26.86 -4.78
N LYS A 611 -3.90 -26.44 -3.76
CA LYS A 611 -4.92 -27.28 -3.09
C LYS A 611 -6.20 -27.33 -3.95
N THR A 612 -6.06 -27.82 -5.17
CA THR A 612 -7.12 -27.97 -6.16
C THR A 612 -7.28 -29.45 -6.50
N SER A 613 -8.45 -29.87 -6.98
CA SER A 613 -8.67 -31.24 -7.45
C SER A 613 -7.95 -31.57 -8.77
N GLY A 614 -7.28 -30.59 -9.38
CA GLY A 614 -6.47 -30.73 -10.61
C GLY A 614 -4.96 -30.60 -10.39
N ASN A 615 -4.20 -30.72 -11.48
CA ASN A 615 -2.72 -30.67 -11.51
C ASN A 615 -2.15 -29.24 -11.55
N GLU A 616 -2.87 -28.26 -11.01
CA GLU A 616 -2.45 -26.86 -11.02
C GLU A 616 -1.29 -26.62 -10.06
N THR A 617 -0.33 -25.82 -10.50
CA THR A 617 0.86 -25.48 -9.72
C THR A 617 1.04 -23.97 -9.65
N TYR A 618 1.49 -23.51 -8.49
CA TYR A 618 1.83 -22.13 -8.21
C TYR A 618 3.35 -21.95 -8.32
N GLU A 619 3.77 -21.18 -9.32
CA GLU A 619 5.17 -20.89 -9.63
C GLU A 619 5.43 -19.37 -9.53
N PRO A 620 5.60 -18.82 -8.32
CA PRO A 620 5.80 -17.39 -8.16
C PRO A 620 7.13 -16.96 -8.79
N PRO A 621 7.15 -15.92 -9.64
CA PRO A 621 8.40 -15.37 -10.15
C PRO A 621 9.18 -14.63 -9.05
N PHE A 622 10.49 -14.58 -9.21
CA PHE A 622 11.36 -13.72 -8.43
C PHE A 622 11.26 -12.27 -8.91
N ARG A 623 10.70 -11.40 -8.06
CA ARG A 623 10.41 -10.00 -8.41
C ARG A 623 11.42 -9.00 -7.83
N GLY A 624 12.30 -9.43 -6.95
CA GLY A 624 13.33 -8.60 -6.33
C GLY A 624 14.62 -8.48 -7.16
N THR A 625 15.70 -8.04 -6.54
CA THR A 625 17.06 -8.08 -7.08
C THR A 625 17.99 -8.77 -6.07
N ILE A 626 19.17 -9.23 -6.50
CA ILE A 626 20.10 -9.92 -5.60
C ILE A 626 21.30 -9.03 -5.31
N ALA A 627 21.53 -8.77 -4.02
CA ALA A 627 22.78 -8.22 -3.52
C ALA A 627 23.46 -9.24 -2.61
N ILE A 628 24.76 -9.44 -2.79
CA ILE A 628 25.59 -10.38 -2.06
C ILE A 628 26.60 -9.59 -1.26
N SER A 629 26.72 -9.86 0.04
CA SER A 629 27.71 -9.22 0.91
C SER A 629 28.48 -10.28 1.69
N GLN A 630 29.80 -10.30 1.50
CA GLN A 630 30.68 -11.31 2.11
C GLN A 630 32.10 -10.78 2.19
N ASN A 631 32.98 -11.54 2.87
CA ASN A 631 34.38 -11.15 3.03
C ASN A 631 35.22 -11.52 1.80
N ALA A 632 35.07 -12.76 1.32
CA ALA A 632 35.75 -13.28 0.15
C ALA A 632 34.90 -13.14 -1.12
N ASP A 633 35.50 -13.40 -2.29
CA ASP A 633 34.81 -13.37 -3.58
C ASP A 633 33.82 -14.54 -3.75
N VAL A 634 32.76 -14.31 -4.51
CA VAL A 634 31.81 -15.38 -4.89
C VAL A 634 32.57 -16.42 -5.71
N SER A 635 32.70 -17.63 -5.17
CA SER A 635 33.13 -18.80 -5.92
C SER A 635 31.90 -19.49 -6.51
N ALA A 636 31.70 -19.35 -7.83
CA ALA A 636 30.55 -19.90 -8.54
C ALA A 636 30.87 -20.14 -10.02
N SER A 637 29.95 -20.78 -10.76
CA SER A 637 30.11 -20.98 -12.20
C SER A 637 30.25 -19.67 -12.97
N GLU A 638 30.88 -19.71 -14.15
CA GLU A 638 30.98 -18.54 -15.06
C GLU A 638 29.61 -17.90 -15.33
N ALA A 639 28.56 -18.71 -15.36
CA ALA A 639 27.20 -18.23 -15.52
C ALA A 639 26.80 -17.24 -14.40
N ILE A 640 27.16 -17.49 -13.15
CA ILE A 640 26.92 -16.55 -12.05
C ILE A 640 27.90 -15.37 -12.11
N LEU A 641 29.19 -15.62 -12.30
CA LEU A 641 30.21 -14.56 -12.29
C LEU A 641 29.92 -13.47 -13.35
N THR A 642 29.50 -13.86 -14.54
CA THR A 642 29.13 -12.93 -15.62
C THR A 642 27.85 -12.13 -15.36
N ARG A 643 27.07 -12.48 -14.32
CA ARG A 643 25.87 -11.75 -13.87
C ARG A 643 26.16 -10.70 -12.80
N ILE A 644 27.37 -10.68 -12.24
CA ILE A 644 27.71 -9.89 -11.06
C ILE A 644 28.46 -8.60 -11.42
N ILE A 645 28.01 -7.50 -10.84
CA ILE A 645 28.75 -6.24 -10.69
C ILE A 645 29.43 -6.29 -9.33
N LYS A 646 30.78 -6.32 -9.30
CA LYS A 646 31.54 -6.45 -8.06
C LYS A 646 32.08 -5.11 -7.60
N THR A 647 31.90 -4.85 -6.32
CA THR A 647 32.49 -3.75 -5.59
C THR A 647 33.32 -4.34 -4.45
N HIS A 648 34.63 -4.12 -4.51
CA HIS A 648 35.55 -4.55 -3.45
C HIS A 648 35.97 -3.35 -2.59
N PHE A 649 35.73 -3.42 -1.29
CA PHE A 649 36.10 -2.39 -0.33
C PHE A 649 37.32 -2.85 0.48
N ALA A 650 38.43 -2.14 0.33
CA ALA A 650 39.57 -2.26 1.24
C ALA A 650 39.25 -1.57 2.57
N ARG A 651 40.04 -1.84 3.61
CA ARG A 651 39.94 -1.04 4.84
C ARG A 651 40.22 0.43 4.50
N PRO A 652 39.35 1.36 4.89
CA PRO A 652 39.55 2.76 4.57
C PRO A 652 40.74 3.33 5.32
N ASP A 653 41.48 4.24 4.68
CA ASP A 653 42.38 5.15 5.39
C ASP A 653 41.53 6.15 6.17
N VAL A 654 41.45 5.96 7.49
CA VAL A 654 40.54 6.71 8.35
C VAL A 654 41.11 8.09 8.62
N THR A 655 40.48 9.13 8.07
CA THR A 655 40.70 10.54 8.46
C THR A 655 39.65 10.95 9.48
N THR A 656 39.86 12.09 10.15
CA THR A 656 38.87 12.64 11.08
C THR A 656 37.54 12.92 10.40
N GLU A 657 37.58 13.43 9.16
CA GLU A 657 36.41 13.74 8.35
C GLU A 657 35.69 12.48 7.87
N SER A 658 36.42 11.47 7.37
CA SER A 658 35.80 10.23 6.88
C SER A 658 35.18 9.41 8.01
N ARG A 659 35.79 9.42 9.20
CA ARG A 659 35.21 8.83 10.42
C ARG A 659 33.92 9.55 10.82
N ALA A 660 33.95 10.89 10.91
CA ALA A 660 32.77 11.67 11.25
C ALA A 660 31.63 11.48 10.23
N ALA A 661 31.96 11.39 8.93
CA ALA A 661 30.99 11.10 7.88
C ALA A 661 30.37 9.70 8.03
N ALA A 662 31.17 8.67 8.30
CA ALA A 662 30.68 7.31 8.54
C ALA A 662 29.79 7.21 9.79
N ASP A 663 30.20 7.84 10.89
CA ASP A 663 29.42 7.91 12.13
C ASP A 663 28.08 8.64 11.89
N ASN A 664 28.10 9.75 11.16
CA ASN A 664 26.88 10.47 10.78
C ASN A 664 25.96 9.62 9.90
N LEU A 665 26.47 8.92 8.87
CA LEU A 665 25.65 8.04 8.03
C LEU A 665 24.95 6.94 8.85
N ASN A 666 25.62 6.39 9.87
CA ASN A 666 25.02 5.42 10.78
C ASN A 666 23.94 6.04 11.67
N LEU A 667 24.16 7.26 12.17
CA LEU A 667 23.28 7.95 13.12
C LEU A 667 22.04 8.58 12.49
N ILE A 668 22.04 8.88 11.18
CA ILE A 668 20.86 9.47 10.53
C ILE A 668 19.66 8.50 10.68
N PRO A 669 18.54 8.96 11.29
CA PRO A 669 17.33 8.14 11.42
C PRO A 669 16.69 7.83 10.07
N VAL A 670 15.97 6.70 9.97
CA VAL A 670 15.28 6.29 8.74
C VAL A 670 14.31 7.36 8.25
N GLU A 671 13.66 8.10 9.15
CA GLU A 671 12.71 9.16 8.83
C GLU A 671 13.36 10.32 8.08
N GLN A 672 14.65 10.59 8.28
CA GLN A 672 15.33 11.68 7.58
C GLN A 672 15.81 11.28 6.18
N LEU A 673 15.68 10.01 5.80
CA LEU A 673 16.19 9.44 4.54
C LEU A 673 15.10 8.83 3.66
N SER A 674 14.05 8.23 4.25
CA SER A 674 13.11 7.36 3.53
C SER A 674 12.18 8.09 2.55
N HIS A 675 12.16 9.42 2.55
CA HIS A 675 11.50 10.19 1.48
C HIS A 675 12.12 9.93 0.10
N PHE A 676 13.39 9.50 0.05
CA PHE A 676 14.09 9.09 -1.16
C PHE A 676 13.29 8.07 -1.99
N LEU A 677 12.68 7.07 -1.34
CA LEU A 677 11.85 6.07 -2.01
C LEU A 677 10.70 6.71 -2.80
N LEU A 678 10.01 7.70 -2.21
CA LEU A 678 8.91 8.39 -2.88
C LEU A 678 9.37 9.30 -4.00
N MET A 679 10.52 9.96 -3.84
CA MET A 679 11.14 10.75 -4.92
C MET A 679 11.44 9.85 -6.12
N ALA A 680 12.02 8.68 -5.90
CA ALA A 680 12.35 7.72 -6.95
C ALA A 680 11.10 7.20 -7.68
N VAL A 681 10.13 6.64 -6.95
CA VAL A 681 8.95 6.05 -7.58
C VAL A 681 8.02 7.09 -8.21
N ARG A 682 8.00 8.34 -7.72
CA ARG A 682 7.25 9.45 -8.37
C ARG A 682 7.81 9.78 -9.75
N ALA A 683 9.14 9.64 -9.91
CA ALA A 683 9.84 9.93 -11.14
C ALA A 683 9.92 8.71 -12.09
N GLU A 684 9.22 7.60 -11.82
CA GLU A 684 9.31 6.33 -12.56
C GLU A 684 9.30 6.54 -14.09
N ALA A 685 8.30 7.26 -14.61
CA ALA A 685 8.17 7.46 -16.06
C ALA A 685 9.40 8.18 -16.66
N GLN A 686 9.92 9.19 -15.98
CA GLN A 686 11.11 9.94 -16.41
C GLN A 686 12.37 9.08 -16.30
N ILE A 687 12.49 8.30 -15.22
CA ILE A 687 13.61 7.39 -14.98
C ILE A 687 13.65 6.30 -16.05
N MET A 688 12.51 5.67 -16.37
CA MET A 688 12.44 4.61 -17.37
C MET A 688 12.73 5.13 -18.78
N ALA A 689 12.25 6.34 -19.12
CA ALA A 689 12.58 6.98 -20.39
C ALA A 689 14.09 7.27 -20.51
N LYS A 690 14.68 7.89 -19.48
CA LYS A 690 16.12 8.18 -19.44
C LYS A 690 16.96 6.91 -19.43
N PHE A 691 16.54 5.88 -18.71
CA PHE A 691 17.24 4.60 -18.69
C PHE A 691 17.31 3.99 -20.08
N ALA A 692 16.18 3.98 -20.81
CA ALA A 692 16.11 3.43 -22.15
C ALA A 692 17.01 4.17 -23.16
N GLU A 693 17.11 5.49 -23.04
CA GLU A 693 18.05 6.29 -23.82
C GLU A 693 19.51 5.97 -23.48
N ARG A 694 19.85 5.98 -22.20
CA ARG A 694 21.25 5.95 -21.73
C ARG A 694 21.87 4.56 -21.78
N VAL A 695 21.10 3.49 -21.60
CA VAL A 695 21.62 2.12 -21.66
C VAL A 695 22.23 1.81 -23.02
N LEU A 696 21.61 2.28 -24.11
CA LEU A 696 22.12 2.09 -25.48
C LEU A 696 23.47 2.78 -25.69
N VAL A 697 23.64 3.99 -25.14
CA VAL A 697 24.90 4.75 -25.21
C VAL A 697 26.03 4.00 -24.50
N HIS A 698 25.75 3.50 -23.29
CA HIS A 698 26.75 2.81 -22.48
C HIS A 698 27.08 1.41 -23.03
N GLU A 699 26.10 0.70 -23.59
CA GLU A 699 26.35 -0.56 -24.32
C GLU A 699 27.30 -0.33 -25.50
N GLN A 700 27.03 0.68 -26.33
CA GLN A 700 27.89 1.03 -27.46
C GLN A 700 29.30 1.45 -27.01
N HIS A 701 29.42 2.15 -25.88
CA HIS A 701 30.71 2.51 -25.31
C HIS A 701 31.50 1.26 -24.91
N LEU A 702 30.90 0.36 -24.12
CA LEU A 702 31.57 -0.85 -23.64
C LEU A 702 31.88 -1.84 -24.76
N ARG A 703 31.04 -1.97 -25.79
CA ARG A 703 31.32 -2.81 -26.99
C ARG A 703 32.55 -2.34 -27.78
N LYS A 704 32.97 -1.07 -27.67
CA LYS A 704 34.18 -0.57 -28.33
C LYS A 704 35.46 -1.06 -27.64
N LEU A 705 35.38 -1.50 -26.39
CA LEU A 705 36.49 -2.06 -25.63
C LEU A 705 36.64 -3.54 -26.01
N LYS A 706 37.59 -3.85 -26.91
CA LYS A 706 37.81 -5.19 -27.46
C LYS A 706 38.24 -6.22 -26.40
N GLU A 707 38.68 -5.72 -25.25
CA GLU A 707 39.01 -6.49 -24.06
C GLU A 707 37.78 -7.20 -23.49
N ILE A 708 36.60 -6.55 -23.51
CA ILE A 708 35.34 -7.11 -23.00
C ILE A 708 34.65 -7.92 -24.09
N ARG A 709 34.75 -9.24 -24.00
CA ARG A 709 34.24 -10.19 -25.00
C ARG A 709 32.88 -10.76 -24.66
N VAL A 710 32.54 -10.82 -23.37
CA VAL A 710 31.28 -11.40 -22.91
C VAL A 710 30.18 -10.34 -22.90
N GLU A 711 29.20 -10.50 -23.80
CA GLU A 711 28.07 -9.59 -23.96
C GLU A 711 27.27 -9.37 -22.67
N ARG A 712 27.18 -10.39 -21.81
CA ARG A 712 26.50 -10.26 -20.52
C ARG A 712 27.17 -9.25 -19.58
N ILE A 713 28.51 -9.16 -19.61
CA ILE A 713 29.27 -8.18 -18.83
C ILE A 713 28.95 -6.77 -19.33
N ILE A 714 28.98 -6.57 -20.65
CA ILE A 714 28.63 -5.30 -21.31
C ILE A 714 27.22 -4.85 -20.90
N LYS A 715 26.24 -5.74 -21.04
CA LYS A 715 24.85 -5.46 -20.70
C LYS A 715 24.66 -5.09 -19.23
N ASN A 716 25.28 -5.83 -18.31
CA ASN A 716 25.11 -5.58 -16.89
C ASN A 716 25.74 -4.24 -16.46
N HIS A 717 26.95 -3.94 -16.92
CA HIS A 717 27.63 -2.69 -16.55
C HIS A 717 26.97 -1.47 -17.21
N SER A 718 26.52 -1.59 -18.45
CA SER A 718 25.78 -0.51 -19.12
C SER A 718 24.43 -0.20 -18.46
N GLN A 719 23.73 -1.21 -17.93
CA GLN A 719 22.52 -0.99 -17.13
C GLN A 719 22.82 -0.17 -15.86
N ILE A 720 23.89 -0.50 -15.12
CA ILE A 720 24.26 0.29 -13.93
C ILE A 720 24.73 1.70 -14.30
N MET A 721 25.51 1.86 -15.37
CA MET A 721 25.90 3.19 -15.88
C MET A 721 24.66 4.03 -16.26
N ALA A 722 23.66 3.43 -16.91
CA ALA A 722 22.41 4.12 -17.21
C ALA A 722 21.66 4.52 -15.91
N LEU A 723 21.67 3.66 -14.89
CA LEU A 723 21.06 3.97 -13.59
C LEU A 723 21.79 5.09 -12.84
N VAL A 724 23.12 5.22 -12.97
CA VAL A 724 23.87 6.39 -12.45
C VAL A 724 23.40 7.67 -13.14
N ASP A 725 23.17 7.64 -14.46
CA ASP A 725 22.61 8.79 -15.19
C ASP A 725 21.17 9.11 -14.77
N CYS A 726 20.35 8.09 -14.47
CA CYS A 726 18.99 8.24 -13.96
C CYS A 726 18.95 8.79 -12.53
N LEU A 727 19.88 8.37 -11.67
CA LEU A 727 19.99 8.83 -10.29
C LEU A 727 20.16 10.36 -10.22
N CYS A 728 20.80 10.96 -11.22
CA CYS A 728 20.94 12.42 -11.35
C CYS A 728 19.60 13.18 -11.48
N LEU A 729 18.48 12.50 -11.75
CA LEU A 729 17.15 13.13 -11.78
C LEU A 729 16.62 13.46 -10.37
N ILE A 730 17.08 12.73 -9.35
CA ILE A 730 16.59 12.87 -7.97
C ILE A 730 17.70 13.17 -6.96
N CYS A 731 18.97 12.95 -7.33
CA CYS A 731 20.14 13.25 -6.52
C CYS A 731 21.09 14.19 -7.27
N PRO A 732 21.62 15.24 -6.62
CA PRO A 732 22.52 16.20 -7.24
C PRO A 732 23.96 15.66 -7.29
N LEU A 733 24.21 14.64 -8.11
CA LEU A 733 25.57 14.18 -8.40
C LEU A 733 26.31 15.24 -9.23
N SER A 734 27.51 15.61 -8.79
CA SER A 734 28.37 16.46 -9.61
C SER A 734 28.84 15.73 -10.87
N GLU A 735 29.16 16.49 -11.92
CA GLU A 735 29.67 15.91 -13.17
C GLU A 735 30.94 15.08 -12.94
N ASN A 736 31.84 15.53 -12.08
CA ASN A 736 33.04 14.79 -11.71
C ASN A 736 32.69 13.43 -11.06
N GLN A 737 31.80 13.42 -10.05
CA GLN A 737 31.37 12.17 -9.41
C GLN A 737 30.77 11.19 -10.41
N ARG A 738 29.94 11.69 -11.33
CA ARG A 738 29.31 10.89 -12.39
C ARG A 738 30.37 10.28 -13.32
N ILE A 739 31.30 11.08 -13.83
CA ILE A 739 32.37 10.62 -14.73
C ILE A 739 33.27 9.60 -14.03
N THR A 740 33.72 9.88 -12.80
CA THR A 740 34.54 8.95 -12.03
C THR A 740 33.81 7.64 -11.75
N THR A 741 32.49 7.68 -11.50
CA THR A 741 31.68 6.47 -11.32
C THR A 741 31.59 5.64 -12.60
N HIS A 742 31.40 6.28 -13.76
CA HIS A 742 31.41 5.60 -15.05
C HIS A 742 32.76 4.95 -15.35
N GLN A 743 33.86 5.65 -15.09
CA GLN A 743 35.21 5.09 -15.25
C GLN A 743 35.42 3.87 -14.34
N ALA A 744 34.99 3.95 -13.08
CA ALA A 744 35.07 2.82 -12.16
C ALA A 744 34.26 1.61 -12.65
N LEU A 745 33.06 1.82 -13.21
CA LEU A 745 32.25 0.75 -13.80
C LEU A 745 32.91 0.13 -15.04
N THR A 746 33.60 0.91 -15.87
CA THR A 746 34.39 0.38 -16.99
C THR A 746 35.52 -0.51 -16.49
N VAL A 747 36.24 -0.09 -15.45
CA VAL A 747 37.31 -0.88 -14.83
C VAL A 747 36.76 -2.18 -14.24
N MET A 748 35.64 -2.11 -13.50
CA MET A 748 34.95 -3.30 -12.95
C MET A 748 34.56 -4.29 -14.06
N ALA A 749 34.14 -3.79 -15.24
CA ALA A 749 33.79 -4.65 -16.36
C ALA A 749 35.01 -5.38 -16.94
N LEU A 750 36.15 -4.69 -17.05
CA LEU A 750 37.42 -5.26 -17.49
C LEU A 750 37.95 -6.28 -16.47
N GLU A 751 37.94 -5.95 -15.19
CA GLU A 751 38.30 -6.87 -14.09
C GLU A 751 37.42 -8.11 -14.11
N ARG A 752 36.11 -7.95 -14.31
CA ARG A 752 35.19 -9.10 -14.38
C ARG A 752 35.50 -9.97 -15.59
N GLN A 753 35.80 -9.39 -16.74
CA GLN A 753 36.22 -10.11 -17.94
C GLN A 753 37.55 -10.86 -17.72
N SER A 754 38.49 -10.26 -17.01
CA SER A 754 39.76 -10.90 -16.64
C SER A 754 39.53 -12.06 -15.66
N ALA A 755 38.71 -11.86 -14.62
CA ALA A 755 38.40 -12.86 -13.61
C ALA A 755 37.72 -14.10 -14.19
N ILE A 756 36.81 -13.94 -15.17
CA ILE A 756 36.25 -15.11 -15.87
C ILE A 756 37.28 -15.76 -16.80
N SER A 757 38.37 -15.10 -17.19
CA SER A 757 39.37 -15.70 -18.09
C SER A 757 40.49 -16.42 -17.33
N ALA A 758 40.57 -16.22 -16.01
CA ALA A 758 41.58 -16.80 -15.15
C ALA A 758 41.30 -18.28 -14.81
N ASP A 759 42.36 -19.04 -14.60
CA ASP A 759 42.28 -20.41 -14.10
C ASP A 759 41.88 -20.45 -12.63
N HIS A 760 41.30 -21.58 -12.21
CA HIS A 760 41.15 -21.89 -10.79
C HIS A 760 42.53 -21.83 -10.09
N PRO A 761 42.66 -21.34 -8.84
CA PRO A 761 43.96 -21.20 -8.16
C PRO A 761 44.82 -22.48 -8.18
N LEU A 762 44.20 -23.64 -7.93
CA LEU A 762 44.90 -24.94 -8.00
C LEU A 762 45.38 -25.32 -9.42
N VAL A 763 44.72 -24.83 -10.46
CA VAL A 763 45.15 -25.02 -11.86
C VAL A 763 46.28 -24.06 -12.20
N ALA A 764 46.21 -22.81 -11.72
CA ALA A 764 47.33 -21.87 -11.83
C ALA A 764 48.58 -22.42 -11.12
N GLU A 765 48.45 -22.92 -9.89
CA GLU A 765 49.54 -23.56 -9.14
C GLU A 765 50.08 -24.80 -9.88
N PHE A 766 49.22 -25.65 -10.44
CA PHE A 766 49.65 -26.77 -11.29
C PHE A 766 50.53 -26.31 -12.45
N TRP A 767 50.16 -25.19 -13.08
CA TRP A 767 50.86 -24.62 -14.21
C TRP A 767 52.16 -23.90 -13.85
N GLU A 768 52.23 -23.28 -12.67
CA GLU A 768 53.47 -22.75 -12.08
C GLU A 768 54.45 -23.89 -11.76
N VAL A 769 53.96 -24.98 -11.16
CA VAL A 769 54.75 -26.19 -10.90
C VAL A 769 55.24 -26.80 -12.22
N TYR A 770 54.42 -26.80 -13.27
CA TYR A 770 54.83 -27.26 -14.60
C TYR A 770 56.00 -26.44 -15.14
N GLU A 771 55.92 -25.10 -15.08
CA GLU A 771 57.00 -24.22 -15.55
C GLU A 771 58.28 -24.39 -14.73
N TYR A 772 58.14 -24.50 -13.40
CA TYR A 772 59.26 -24.79 -12.52
C TYR A 772 59.93 -26.12 -12.89
N LEU A 773 59.16 -27.20 -13.03
CA LEU A 773 59.72 -28.52 -13.37
C LEU A 773 60.39 -28.54 -14.73
N GLU A 774 59.81 -27.91 -15.76
CA GLU A 774 60.43 -27.78 -17.08
C GLU A 774 61.73 -26.96 -17.06
N SER A 775 61.92 -26.08 -16.07
CA SER A 775 63.14 -25.26 -15.94
C SER A 775 64.34 -25.97 -15.30
N LEU A 776 64.15 -27.17 -14.74
CA LEU A 776 65.15 -27.84 -13.91
C LEU A 776 66.31 -28.50 -14.66
N GLY A 777 66.22 -28.69 -15.98
CA GLY A 777 67.26 -29.38 -16.74
C GLY A 777 67.26 -29.07 -18.23
N ASP A 778 68.33 -29.44 -18.91
CA ASP A 778 68.47 -29.28 -20.35
C ASP A 778 67.61 -30.32 -21.09
N GLY A 779 66.39 -29.93 -21.44
CA GLY A 779 65.44 -30.73 -22.23
C GLY A 779 64.10 -30.99 -21.52
N PRO A 780 63.14 -31.66 -22.19
CA PRO A 780 61.80 -31.86 -21.65
C PRO A 780 61.80 -32.70 -20.36
N GLN A 781 61.15 -32.20 -19.31
CA GLN A 781 61.12 -32.85 -17.99
C GLN A 781 59.77 -33.54 -17.71
N VAL A 782 58.68 -32.83 -17.99
CA VAL A 782 57.28 -33.24 -17.80
C VAL A 782 56.42 -33.05 -19.05
N ASN A 783 56.89 -32.27 -20.04
CA ASN A 783 56.23 -32.16 -21.32
C ASN A 783 56.62 -33.30 -22.27
N HIS A 784 55.74 -34.29 -22.38
CA HIS A 784 55.89 -35.42 -23.27
C HIS A 784 55.67 -35.09 -24.76
N SER A 785 55.21 -33.89 -25.10
CA SER A 785 54.94 -33.50 -26.49
C SER A 785 56.23 -33.21 -27.25
N THR A 786 56.33 -33.70 -28.49
CA THR A 786 57.36 -33.27 -29.45
C THR A 786 56.91 -32.10 -30.31
N ASP A 787 55.63 -31.73 -30.28
CA ASP A 787 55.08 -30.55 -30.96
C ASP A 787 55.11 -29.34 -30.01
N PRO A 788 55.83 -28.26 -30.34
CA PRO A 788 55.92 -27.06 -29.49
C PRO A 788 54.58 -26.31 -29.32
N LYS A 789 53.58 -26.59 -30.16
CA LYS A 789 52.22 -26.03 -30.01
C LYS A 789 51.38 -26.76 -28.97
N LEU A 790 51.85 -27.90 -28.48
CA LEU A 790 51.13 -28.77 -27.55
C LEU A 790 51.94 -29.02 -26.28
N ILE A 791 51.23 -29.21 -25.19
CA ILE A 791 51.79 -29.66 -23.92
C ILE A 791 51.13 -31.01 -23.60
N ALA A 792 51.92 -32.08 -23.47
CA ALA A 792 51.39 -33.40 -23.14
C ALA A 792 51.92 -33.83 -21.78
N ILE A 793 51.03 -33.98 -20.79
CA ILE A 793 51.43 -34.28 -19.40
C ILE A 793 50.87 -35.65 -19.01
N ASN A 794 51.74 -36.55 -18.55
CA ASN A 794 51.27 -37.70 -17.80
C ASN A 794 51.08 -37.27 -16.34
N LEU A 795 49.84 -37.14 -15.88
CA LEU A 795 49.54 -36.59 -14.55
C LEU A 795 50.16 -37.39 -13.39
N ASN A 796 50.40 -38.70 -13.55
CA ASN A 796 51.01 -39.51 -12.50
C ASN A 796 52.52 -39.26 -12.43
N GLU A 797 53.21 -39.25 -13.58
CA GLU A 797 54.65 -38.93 -13.64
C GLU A 797 54.91 -37.48 -13.23
N PHE A 798 54.00 -36.57 -13.57
CA PHE A 798 54.04 -35.17 -13.12
C PHE A 798 53.96 -35.04 -11.60
N ALA A 799 52.99 -35.71 -10.97
CA ALA A 799 52.84 -35.68 -9.51
C ALA A 799 54.01 -36.36 -8.79
N GLU A 800 54.56 -37.44 -9.35
CA GLU A 800 55.77 -38.08 -8.84
C GLU A 800 56.96 -37.11 -8.85
N LEU A 801 57.20 -36.43 -9.98
CA LEU A 801 58.31 -35.50 -10.12
C LEU A 801 58.15 -34.25 -9.24
N ALA A 802 56.94 -33.69 -9.17
CA ALA A 802 56.63 -32.58 -8.28
C ALA A 802 56.92 -32.92 -6.81
N SER A 803 56.56 -34.14 -6.37
CA SER A 803 56.84 -34.64 -5.02
C SER A 803 58.34 -34.75 -4.74
N ILE A 804 59.13 -35.26 -5.70
CA ILE A 804 60.60 -35.31 -5.61
C ILE A 804 61.19 -33.92 -5.37
N HIS A 805 60.66 -32.90 -6.05
CA HIS A 805 61.09 -31.51 -5.90
C HIS A 805 60.34 -30.71 -4.82
N ARG A 806 59.59 -31.40 -3.95
CA ARG A 806 58.84 -30.82 -2.82
C ARG A 806 57.91 -29.66 -3.23
N GLN A 807 57.35 -29.74 -4.43
CA GLN A 807 56.32 -28.81 -4.89
C GLN A 807 54.95 -29.25 -4.35
N ASN A 808 54.14 -28.27 -3.95
CA ASN A 808 52.77 -28.55 -3.51
C ASN A 808 51.87 -28.75 -4.73
N LEU A 809 51.04 -29.80 -4.68
CA LEU A 809 50.02 -30.07 -5.67
C LEU A 809 48.76 -30.59 -4.99
N ALA A 810 47.60 -30.16 -5.48
CA ALA A 810 46.34 -30.77 -5.13
C ALA A 810 46.30 -32.26 -5.56
N ASP A 811 45.42 -33.04 -4.93
CA ASP A 811 45.29 -34.45 -5.27
C ASP A 811 44.84 -34.65 -6.73
N LEU A 812 45.27 -35.76 -7.34
CA LEU A 812 45.02 -36.03 -8.75
C LEU A 812 43.53 -36.16 -9.10
N LYS A 813 42.65 -36.52 -8.14
CA LYS A 813 41.22 -36.61 -8.42
C LYS A 813 40.64 -35.21 -8.57
N THR A 814 41.03 -34.28 -7.70
CA THR A 814 40.67 -32.85 -7.80
C THR A 814 41.25 -32.22 -9.06
N LEU A 815 42.55 -32.41 -9.34
CA LEU A 815 43.20 -31.86 -10.54
C LEU A 815 42.59 -32.37 -11.85
N ARG A 816 42.25 -33.67 -11.95
CA ARG A 816 41.59 -34.21 -13.15
C ARG A 816 40.25 -33.53 -13.44
N SER A 817 39.51 -33.12 -12.41
CA SER A 817 38.25 -32.39 -12.56
C SER A 817 38.46 -30.91 -12.90
N LEU A 818 39.52 -30.29 -12.39
CA LEU A 818 39.76 -28.86 -12.61
C LEU A 818 40.49 -28.58 -13.92
N LEU A 819 41.42 -29.46 -14.33
CA LEU A 819 42.20 -29.30 -15.56
C LEU A 819 41.35 -29.42 -16.84
N THR A 820 40.18 -30.06 -16.77
CA THR A 820 39.22 -30.02 -17.88
C THR A 820 38.69 -28.61 -18.16
N GLU A 821 38.72 -27.73 -17.16
CA GLU A 821 38.27 -26.34 -17.25
C GLU A 821 39.44 -25.34 -17.36
N SER A 822 40.68 -25.83 -17.56
CA SER A 822 41.87 -25.00 -17.76
C SER A 822 41.70 -24.06 -18.96
N ARG A 823 41.73 -22.76 -18.68
CA ARG A 823 41.58 -21.63 -19.60
C ARG A 823 42.92 -21.14 -20.13
N SER A 824 43.98 -21.08 -19.29
CA SER A 824 45.31 -20.64 -19.73
C SER A 824 45.90 -21.59 -20.78
N ARG A 825 45.70 -22.89 -20.58
CA ARG A 825 46.12 -23.97 -21.48
C ARG A 825 44.95 -24.88 -21.71
N LYS A 826 44.26 -24.68 -22.83
CA LYS A 826 43.03 -25.41 -23.15
C LYS A 826 43.31 -26.90 -23.32
N LEU A 827 42.61 -27.74 -22.57
CA LEU A 827 42.64 -29.19 -22.75
C LEU A 827 42.03 -29.58 -24.11
N LEU A 828 42.75 -30.40 -24.87
CA LEU A 828 42.34 -30.89 -26.18
C LEU A 828 41.87 -32.34 -26.12
N GLU A 829 42.67 -33.21 -25.49
CA GLU A 829 42.38 -34.64 -25.39
C GLU A 829 42.85 -35.20 -24.04
N THR A 830 42.05 -36.08 -23.46
CA THR A 830 42.43 -36.85 -22.26
C THR A 830 42.92 -38.23 -22.64
N ASN A 831 43.94 -38.73 -21.96
CA ASN A 831 44.40 -40.12 -22.06
C ASN A 831 44.87 -40.51 -23.48
N LYS A 832 45.46 -39.56 -24.22
CA LYS A 832 46.00 -39.77 -25.57
C LYS A 832 47.33 -40.53 -25.51
N SER A 833 47.48 -41.58 -26.33
CA SER A 833 48.78 -42.23 -26.53
C SER A 833 49.73 -41.24 -27.20
N THR A 834 50.79 -40.84 -26.50
CA THR A 834 51.76 -39.84 -26.94
C THR A 834 53.15 -40.45 -26.95
N TYR A 835 53.89 -40.29 -28.06
CA TYR A 835 55.31 -40.60 -28.09
C TYR A 835 56.06 -39.56 -27.25
N SER A 836 56.72 -40.02 -26.20
CA SER A 836 57.18 -39.19 -25.09
C SER A 836 58.54 -38.55 -25.37
N ALA A 837 58.55 -37.22 -25.54
CA ALA A 837 59.79 -36.44 -25.64
C ALA A 837 60.69 -36.60 -24.40
N VAL A 838 60.09 -36.60 -23.21
CA VAL A 838 60.79 -36.84 -21.92
C VAL A 838 61.49 -38.20 -21.92
N ARG A 839 60.77 -39.28 -22.23
CA ARG A 839 61.32 -40.65 -22.18
C ARG A 839 62.32 -40.88 -23.31
N ALA A 840 62.12 -40.27 -24.47
CA ALA A 840 63.10 -40.30 -25.57
C ALA A 840 64.42 -39.63 -25.16
N SER A 841 64.36 -38.48 -24.48
CA SER A 841 65.55 -37.80 -23.95
C SER A 841 66.24 -38.62 -22.85
N GLN A 842 65.47 -39.19 -21.91
CA GLN A 842 66.00 -40.07 -20.86
C GLN A 842 66.64 -41.36 -21.42
N SER A 843 66.04 -41.95 -22.46
CA SER A 843 66.57 -43.14 -23.16
C SER A 843 67.88 -42.83 -23.88
N ALA A 844 67.98 -41.66 -24.51
CA ALA A 844 69.21 -41.23 -25.18
C ALA A 844 70.38 -41.00 -24.19
N GLY A 845 70.07 -40.57 -22.96
CA GLY A 845 71.06 -40.34 -21.90
C GLY A 845 71.36 -41.56 -21.00
N ASN A 846 70.62 -42.67 -21.12
CA ASN A 846 70.75 -43.83 -20.24
C ASN A 846 70.51 -45.15 -20.97
N ALA A 847 71.59 -45.91 -21.23
CA ALA A 847 71.55 -47.20 -21.93
C ALA A 847 70.76 -48.30 -21.18
N LEU A 848 70.43 -48.10 -19.89
CA LEU A 848 69.62 -49.02 -19.08
C LEU A 848 68.13 -48.60 -18.99
N PHE A 849 67.70 -47.62 -19.80
CA PHE A 849 66.32 -47.16 -19.80
C PHE A 849 65.35 -48.24 -20.31
N ASN A 850 64.40 -48.65 -19.48
CA ASN A 850 63.52 -49.80 -19.72
C ASN A 850 62.02 -49.45 -19.83
N LYS A 851 61.66 -48.17 -19.82
CA LYS A 851 60.25 -47.73 -19.95
C LYS A 851 59.83 -47.61 -21.43
N PRO A 852 58.58 -47.93 -21.80
CA PRO A 852 58.11 -47.76 -23.18
C PRO A 852 58.12 -46.28 -23.59
N LEU A 853 58.47 -45.99 -24.84
CA LEU A 853 58.53 -44.61 -25.37
C LEU A 853 57.15 -43.98 -25.57
N THR A 854 56.08 -44.76 -25.54
CA THR A 854 54.70 -44.25 -25.59
C THR A 854 54.09 -44.22 -24.20
N VAL A 855 53.45 -43.11 -23.86
CA VAL A 855 52.75 -42.90 -22.57
C VAL A 855 51.40 -42.24 -22.79
N ARG A 856 50.46 -42.46 -21.88
CA ARG A 856 49.13 -41.84 -21.93
C ARG A 856 49.19 -40.46 -21.28
N CYS A 857 48.88 -39.42 -22.04
CA CYS A 857 48.95 -38.03 -21.58
C CYS A 857 47.60 -37.32 -21.66
N TRP A 858 47.47 -36.28 -20.85
CA TRP A 858 46.52 -35.20 -21.05
C TRP A 858 47.20 -34.16 -21.94
N VAL A 859 46.55 -33.80 -23.04
CA VAL A 859 47.13 -32.93 -24.07
C VAL A 859 46.44 -31.58 -24.06
N PHE A 860 47.23 -30.54 -23.87
CA PHE A 860 46.81 -29.16 -23.78
C PHE A 860 47.43 -28.35 -24.92
N LYS A 861 46.84 -27.19 -25.22
CA LYS A 861 47.43 -26.20 -26.11
C LYS A 861 48.53 -25.42 -25.35
N SER A 862 49.68 -25.20 -25.99
CA SER A 862 50.83 -24.51 -25.39
C SER A 862 50.58 -23.02 -25.14
N THR A 863 49.72 -22.39 -25.96
CA THR A 863 49.27 -20.99 -25.86
C THR A 863 47.82 -20.81 -26.29
#